data_AF-A0AAD5M6Q6-F1
#
_entry.id   AF-A0AAD5M6Q6-F1
#
_cell.length_a   1.000
_cell.length_b   1.000
_cell.length_c   1.000
_cell.angle_alpha   90.00
_cell.angle_beta   90.00
_cell.angle_gamma   90.00
#
_symmetry.space_group_name_H-M   'P 1'
#
loop_
_entity.id
_entity.type
_entity.pdbx_description
1 polymer ?
#
loop_
_entity_poly.entity_id
_entity_poly.type
_entity_poly.pdbx_seq_one_letter_code
_entity_poly.pdbx_strand_id
1 'polypeptide(L)'
;MRPSAGADRADEQETRVEELVHDTEPTSHDPPAMPSRVHPAQPAPAVEPRKKSHRRSSSSIVAGLARHLSTRVRRPPRSPPVGPRPLRPLIQLVQRHSLLILWIASFAWNVLSPFKNWYLSRYEISGAEISLNFGMNWWDELDYKYVKFLYDEAGVPCFLREGQPTRLVNVYTDFMVLPRSTKWAHGISKWHQDALVGRYCQAGLLPQRDAQAAALQSAITNPSFQLWGKLVTNYIPDQRNCPLNQVPEAVLCLKGYNASQLINLEWSTGRDPSDPAIHSALSAWQQLVLPSLKDCIARREWLVTQAYAGDRDAALLALANELATNYSLNPFGYAGKKSLVRVFYHRAGFVDVNGYLSGVRKVSLSGSITERNRNNYDGDMNAVTAVREAMWCCLLDTTLPPSPSFEACLVREGLRLPALFLGDKLFRTKEELADRFIDDITLVQGQVRGVNGLTMTQWNYVPQPSEPLAVTYLETGNMSSVETAYQNLIDFPLVFEVGGGISPAPSTPSPLVVEYKCIYQPGCETACRNNTDRTTAMYMVYAVRKSGTCYRERFPPELINRNGFVSRECYGIGKGSSTLFFKLDTNATAKHGWQGAPAFVEIPNVADPNAILACIMGGRVPVKGDAPFPSGFQNMVSLGTGMVLTVIFGDGSERVLSNMYALVSLAGATMYAGFVLLETWRMSELVRRAYATTRSGLVRRQVSHSIAITTLSFRVWRLHYPYLCMIGFFTVFSWLLGASNTLCSWYVGDQRASEIKAEEMNLAVIPEYVCRGGDPVGHLSSGMELVRLLSTASVVCFIMLGRQHMVGASRMAVTLTMALFFYGFIPSLTIPWFVIGLNRLRLLSKGLALIHNQLVVGLLCGLMLAGWKRCLPLYDRVFVLPLLRLCGQRGQKIVRGVATRDIVVVHEYFGGLEVYWTKVEDNERTEWIPLSVFVEHLGADKLATLDFAARCFVHPEDRDNVRAVEPMGEGKMVGAQVPTWVLEADEFHVRMSSS
;
A
#
# COMPACT_ATOMS: atom_id res chain seq x y z
N MET A 1 -43.24 6.43 43.32
CA MET A 1 -43.07 7.65 42.51
C MET A 1 -42.82 7.23 41.07
N ARG A 2 -43.60 7.71 40.10
CA ARG A 2 -43.61 7.36 38.64
C ARG A 2 -43.24 8.62 37.82
N PRO A 3 -42.97 8.58 36.48
CA PRO A 3 -42.57 7.45 35.59
C PRO A 3 -41.55 7.81 34.45
N SER A 4 -40.96 6.79 33.80
CA SER A 4 -40.71 6.66 32.33
C SER A 4 -40.00 5.31 32.05
N ALA A 5 -40.65 4.29 31.45
CA ALA A 5 -40.74 3.99 30.00
C ALA A 5 -39.37 4.03 29.30
N GLY A 6 -38.84 3.04 28.59
CA GLY A 6 -39.25 1.69 28.16
C GLY A 6 -38.11 1.23 27.22
N ALA A 7 -37.71 -0.04 27.26
CA ALA A 7 -36.66 -0.56 26.37
C ALA A 7 -37.05 -1.96 25.91
N ASP A 8 -37.55 -2.03 24.67
CA ASP A 8 -37.67 -3.24 23.87
C ASP A 8 -37.49 -2.88 22.38
N ARG A 9 -36.64 -3.67 21.71
CA ARG A 9 -36.55 -3.99 20.26
C ARG A 9 -36.25 -2.91 19.20
N ALA A 10 -35.11 -3.12 18.51
CA ALA A 10 -34.97 -3.14 17.04
C ALA A 10 -33.59 -3.78 16.73
N ASP A 11 -33.54 -5.07 16.39
CA ASP A 11 -33.47 -5.61 15.02
C ASP A 11 -32.19 -5.18 14.26
N GLU A 12 -31.11 -5.96 14.46
CA GLU A 12 -29.97 -6.03 13.55
C GLU A 12 -30.36 -6.86 12.33
N GLN A 13 -30.75 -6.17 11.27
CA GLN A 13 -31.00 -6.76 9.96
C GLN A 13 -29.67 -6.80 9.19
N GLU A 14 -28.93 -7.89 9.39
CA GLU A 14 -27.75 -8.23 8.58
C GLU A 14 -28.25 -8.64 7.18
N THR A 15 -28.16 -7.72 6.22
CA THR A 15 -28.58 -7.95 4.84
C THR A 15 -27.66 -8.96 4.15
N ARG A 16 -28.16 -10.19 4.10
CA ARG A 16 -27.87 -11.24 3.13
C ARG A 16 -28.05 -10.66 1.71
N VAL A 17 -26.97 -10.49 0.96
CA VAL A 17 -27.01 -10.33 -0.50
C VAL A 17 -26.48 -11.63 -1.10
N GLU A 18 -27.40 -12.56 -1.32
CA GLU A 18 -27.28 -13.59 -2.34
C GLU A 18 -27.45 -12.87 -3.69
N GLU A 19 -26.40 -12.84 -4.52
CA GLU A 19 -26.54 -12.40 -5.91
C GLU A 19 -26.47 -13.61 -6.83
N LEU A 20 -27.59 -13.83 -7.50
CA LEU A 20 -27.85 -14.79 -8.56
C LEU A 20 -26.80 -14.65 -9.68
N VAL A 21 -26.06 -15.71 -9.95
CA VAL A 21 -25.27 -15.86 -11.18
C VAL A 21 -26.24 -16.22 -12.30
N HIS A 22 -26.51 -15.26 -13.18
CA HIS A 22 -27.09 -15.55 -14.49
C HIS A 22 -25.98 -15.65 -15.53
N ASP A 23 -25.95 -16.80 -16.22
CA ASP A 23 -25.14 -17.08 -17.39
C ASP A 23 -25.27 -15.96 -18.43
N THR A 24 -24.13 -15.42 -18.88
CA THR A 24 -24.00 -14.85 -20.23
C THR A 24 -22.55 -14.96 -20.69
N GLU A 25 -22.37 -15.74 -21.75
CA GLU A 25 -21.12 -15.86 -22.53
C GLU A 25 -20.62 -14.49 -23.00
N PRO A 26 -19.30 -14.24 -23.04
CA PRO A 26 -18.76 -13.10 -23.76
C PRO A 26 -18.55 -13.46 -25.23
N THR A 27 -19.47 -13.01 -26.08
CA THR A 27 -19.26 -12.88 -27.52
C THR A 27 -18.20 -11.81 -27.80
N SER A 28 -17.24 -12.17 -28.66
CA SER A 28 -16.19 -11.34 -29.21
C SER A 28 -16.74 -10.11 -29.94
N HIS A 29 -16.28 -8.90 -29.59
CA HIS A 29 -16.39 -7.74 -30.47
C HIS A 29 -15.12 -6.87 -30.37
N ASP A 30 -14.33 -6.92 -31.44
CA ASP A 30 -13.21 -6.01 -31.73
C ASP A 30 -13.69 -4.55 -31.86
N PRO A 31 -12.90 -3.56 -31.38
CA PRO A 31 -13.07 -2.17 -31.79
C PRO A 31 -12.30 -1.86 -33.09
N PRO A 32 -12.83 -0.97 -33.96
CA PRO A 32 -12.29 -0.76 -35.31
C PRO A 32 -11.05 0.13 -35.33
N ALA A 33 -10.08 -0.26 -36.18
CA ALA A 33 -8.93 0.55 -36.58
C ALA A 33 -9.32 1.66 -37.56
N MET A 34 -8.67 2.83 -37.48
CA MET A 34 -8.68 3.90 -38.50
C MET A 34 -7.56 4.93 -38.21
N PRO A 35 -7.05 5.68 -39.21
CA PRO A 35 -5.94 5.23 -40.06
C PRO A 35 -4.69 6.12 -39.98
N SER A 36 -3.57 5.55 -40.43
CA SER A 36 -2.30 6.22 -40.73
C SER A 36 -2.38 7.10 -41.99
N ARG A 37 -1.83 8.31 -41.91
CA ARG A 37 -1.50 9.13 -43.08
C ARG A 37 -0.06 9.63 -42.99
N VAL A 38 0.56 9.67 -44.17
CA VAL A 38 1.96 9.40 -44.46
C VAL A 38 2.53 10.58 -45.28
N HIS A 39 3.72 11.05 -44.87
CA HIS A 39 4.82 11.65 -45.67
C HIS A 39 4.65 13.06 -46.27
N PRO A 40 5.74 13.78 -46.65
CA PRO A 40 7.06 13.25 -47.06
C PRO A 40 8.34 13.95 -46.58
N ALA A 41 9.42 13.26 -46.95
CA ALA A 41 10.84 13.47 -46.68
C ALA A 41 11.50 14.64 -47.43
N GLN A 42 12.69 14.96 -46.95
CA GLN A 42 13.68 15.95 -47.43
C GLN A 42 14.21 15.69 -48.86
N PRO A 43 15.05 16.62 -49.36
CA PRO A 43 16.44 16.22 -49.63
C PRO A 43 17.50 17.12 -48.97
N ALA A 44 18.63 16.51 -48.65
CA ALA A 44 19.85 17.04 -48.02
C ALA A 44 20.88 17.54 -49.09
N PRO A 45 22.20 17.59 -48.82
CA PRO A 45 23.00 18.52 -47.99
C PRO A 45 24.15 19.20 -48.80
N ALA A 46 24.95 20.09 -48.20
CA ALA A 46 26.39 20.23 -48.53
C ALA A 46 27.20 21.20 -47.64
N VAL A 47 28.23 20.62 -46.99
CA VAL A 47 29.63 21.10 -46.95
C VAL A 47 30.03 22.22 -45.95
N GLU A 48 30.55 21.76 -44.81
CA GLU A 48 31.71 22.34 -44.09
C GLU A 48 33.01 22.22 -44.94
N PRO A 49 34.12 23.00 -44.74
CA PRO A 49 34.81 23.07 -43.43
C PRO A 49 35.76 24.27 -43.11
N ARG A 50 36.19 24.32 -41.81
CA ARG A 50 37.51 24.75 -41.26
C ARG A 50 37.90 26.25 -41.33
N LYS A 51 38.64 26.89 -40.40
CA LYS A 51 39.42 26.50 -39.19
C LYS A 51 39.84 27.78 -38.41
N LYS A 52 39.87 27.70 -37.06
CA LYS A 52 40.88 28.22 -36.07
C LYS A 52 41.46 29.64 -36.26
N SER A 53 41.32 30.61 -35.34
CA SER A 53 41.97 30.80 -34.01
C SER A 53 42.10 32.34 -33.85
N HIS A 54 42.09 33.05 -32.72
CA HIS A 54 42.76 32.94 -31.42
C HIS A 54 42.00 33.89 -30.44
N ARG A 55 41.69 33.48 -29.20
CA ARG A 55 42.49 33.69 -27.97
C ARG A 55 42.53 35.15 -27.46
N ARG A 56 41.78 35.45 -26.39
CA ARG A 56 42.30 35.81 -25.05
C ARG A 56 41.16 36.23 -24.10
N SER A 57 41.14 35.58 -22.94
CA SER A 57 40.52 36.07 -21.71
C SER A 57 41.57 35.98 -20.59
N SER A 58 41.70 37.03 -19.78
CA SER A 58 42.24 37.04 -18.40
C SER A 58 41.86 38.41 -17.82
N SER A 59 40.92 38.50 -16.88
CA SER A 59 41.05 38.42 -15.40
C SER A 59 41.38 39.76 -14.73
N SER A 60 40.46 40.19 -13.85
CA SER A 60 40.53 41.05 -12.65
C SER A 60 41.63 42.12 -12.49
N ILE A 61 41.25 43.31 -11.98
CA ILE A 61 41.83 43.94 -10.78
C ILE A 61 40.97 45.15 -10.35
N VAL A 62 40.79 45.26 -9.03
CA VAL A 62 40.19 46.35 -8.25
C VAL A 62 41.07 47.60 -8.31
N ALA A 63 40.48 48.80 -8.48
CA ALA A 63 40.75 50.02 -7.70
C ALA A 63 40.33 51.30 -8.45
N GLY A 64 39.64 52.19 -7.72
CA GLY A 64 39.87 53.63 -7.80
C GLY A 64 39.23 54.41 -8.95
N LEU A 65 38.01 54.91 -8.74
CA LEU A 65 37.62 56.19 -9.36
C LEU A 65 36.78 57.02 -8.37
N ALA A 66 37.47 57.52 -7.34
CA ALA A 66 37.10 58.78 -6.72
C ALA A 66 37.68 59.92 -7.56
N ARG A 67 36.97 61.05 -7.59
CA ARG A 67 37.24 62.32 -8.30
C ARG A 67 36.66 62.40 -9.72
N HIS A 68 35.44 62.89 -9.81
CA HIS A 68 35.18 64.20 -10.43
C HIS A 68 33.75 64.65 -10.15
N LEU A 69 33.57 65.34 -9.02
CA LEU A 69 32.46 66.25 -8.77
C LEU A 69 33.02 67.67 -8.73
N SER A 70 32.68 68.46 -9.74
CA SER A 70 32.34 69.89 -9.73
C SER A 70 32.52 70.37 -11.17
N THR A 71 31.50 70.86 -11.82
CA THR A 71 31.24 72.30 -11.82
C THR A 71 29.79 72.57 -12.22
N ARG A 72 29.14 73.46 -11.46
CA ARG A 72 27.87 74.10 -11.81
C ARG A 72 28.10 75.00 -13.03
N VAL A 73 27.27 74.86 -14.05
CA VAL A 73 27.00 75.95 -15.01
C VAL A 73 25.48 76.10 -15.15
N ARG A 74 24.96 77.23 -14.66
CA ARG A 74 23.61 77.75 -14.92
C ARG A 74 23.50 78.03 -16.42
N ARG A 75 22.47 77.50 -17.09
CA ARG A 75 21.96 78.05 -18.36
C ARG A 75 20.56 78.65 -18.13
N PRO A 76 20.22 79.77 -18.79
CA PRO A 76 18.91 80.42 -18.66
C PRO A 76 17.80 79.61 -19.37
N PRO A 77 16.51 79.87 -19.08
CA PRO A 77 15.42 79.08 -19.64
C PRO A 77 15.27 79.35 -21.14
N ARG A 78 15.21 78.27 -21.94
CA ARG A 78 14.68 78.34 -23.32
C ARG A 78 13.16 78.40 -23.24
N SER A 79 12.58 79.37 -23.93
CA SER A 79 11.15 79.40 -24.26
C SER A 79 10.72 78.13 -25.00
N PRO A 80 9.48 77.63 -24.80
CA PRO A 80 9.02 76.43 -25.48
C PRO A 80 8.73 76.74 -26.96
N PRO A 81 9.05 75.84 -27.91
CA PRO A 81 8.55 75.95 -29.26
C PRO A 81 7.07 75.54 -29.29
N VAL A 82 6.27 76.35 -29.97
CA VAL A 82 4.88 76.05 -30.35
C VAL A 82 4.92 75.11 -31.56
N GLY A 83 4.30 73.93 -31.46
CA GLY A 83 4.16 72.91 -32.51
C GLY A 83 3.25 71.74 -32.05
N PRO A 84 2.61 70.98 -32.96
CA PRO A 84 1.15 70.81 -32.99
C PRO A 84 0.59 69.71 -32.05
N ARG A 85 -0.57 69.98 -31.43
CA ARG A 85 -1.43 68.98 -30.77
C ARG A 85 -2.35 68.35 -31.84
N PRO A 86 -2.30 67.02 -32.04
CA PRO A 86 -3.52 66.22 -31.84
C PRO A 86 -3.32 64.76 -31.33
N LEU A 87 -2.12 64.31 -30.94
CA LEU A 87 -1.88 62.92 -30.53
C LEU A 87 -2.24 62.57 -29.06
N ARG A 88 -2.31 63.57 -28.17
CA ARG A 88 -2.65 63.37 -26.74
C ARG A 88 -4.01 62.70 -26.48
N PRO A 89 -5.13 63.13 -27.11
CA PRO A 89 -6.44 62.52 -26.82
C PRO A 89 -6.54 61.06 -27.28
N LEU A 90 -5.87 60.67 -28.38
CA LEU A 90 -5.82 59.28 -28.85
C LEU A 90 -4.99 58.39 -27.91
N ILE A 91 -3.83 58.87 -27.46
CA ILE A 91 -2.97 58.18 -26.50
C ILE A 91 -3.69 58.00 -25.15
N GLN A 92 -4.38 59.04 -24.68
CA GLN A 92 -5.20 58.97 -23.46
C GLN A 92 -6.38 58.01 -23.59
N LEU A 93 -7.01 57.92 -24.77
CA LEU A 93 -8.10 56.97 -25.04
C LEU A 93 -7.61 55.51 -25.05
N VAL A 94 -6.47 55.24 -25.70
CA VAL A 94 -5.85 53.91 -25.77
C VAL A 94 -5.36 53.47 -24.38
N GLN A 95 -4.72 54.37 -23.63
CA GLN A 95 -4.31 54.10 -22.24
C GLN A 95 -5.51 53.80 -21.33
N ARG A 96 -6.63 54.48 -21.52
CA ARG A 96 -7.83 54.25 -20.72
C ARG A 96 -8.46 52.87 -20.99
N HIS A 97 -8.56 52.47 -22.26
CA HIS A 97 -9.09 51.16 -22.62
C HIS A 97 -8.15 50.03 -22.18
N SER A 98 -6.84 50.21 -22.29
CA SER A 98 -5.88 49.21 -21.84
C SER A 98 -5.91 49.03 -20.31
N LEU A 99 -6.02 50.11 -19.54
CA LEU A 99 -6.18 50.05 -18.08
C LEU A 99 -7.48 49.35 -17.66
N LEU A 100 -8.59 49.61 -18.37
CA LEU A 100 -9.87 48.94 -18.12
C LEU A 100 -9.78 47.43 -18.42
N ILE A 101 -9.19 47.05 -19.55
CA ILE A 101 -8.98 45.64 -19.93
C ILE A 101 -8.08 44.94 -18.91
N LEU A 102 -6.99 45.59 -18.49
CA LEU A 102 -6.09 45.07 -17.45
C LEU A 102 -6.80 44.91 -16.10
N TRP A 103 -7.69 45.85 -15.75
CA TRP A 103 -8.49 45.77 -14.54
C TRP A 103 -9.50 44.61 -14.59
N ILE A 104 -10.19 44.41 -15.72
CA ILE A 104 -11.11 43.28 -15.93
C ILE A 104 -10.36 41.94 -15.90
N ALA A 105 -9.21 41.87 -16.56
CA ALA A 105 -8.34 40.70 -16.53
C ALA A 105 -7.84 40.41 -15.11
N SER A 106 -7.46 41.44 -14.36
CA SER A 106 -7.09 41.33 -12.94
C SER A 106 -8.27 40.82 -12.10
N PHE A 107 -9.47 41.37 -12.28
CA PHE A 107 -10.67 40.90 -11.60
C PHE A 107 -10.93 39.42 -11.86
N ALA A 108 -10.96 39.00 -13.13
CA ALA A 108 -11.15 37.61 -13.52
C ALA A 108 -10.06 36.70 -12.90
N TRP A 109 -8.80 37.12 -12.95
CA TRP A 109 -7.66 36.39 -12.36
C TRP A 109 -7.78 36.18 -10.85
N ASN A 110 -8.36 37.15 -10.14
CA ASN A 110 -8.52 37.11 -8.70
C ASN A 110 -9.79 36.38 -8.26
N VAL A 111 -10.90 36.50 -8.98
CA VAL A 111 -12.15 35.74 -8.70
C VAL A 111 -11.97 34.27 -9.02
N LEU A 112 -11.20 33.93 -10.06
CA LEU A 112 -10.83 32.56 -10.39
C LEU A 112 -9.73 31.99 -9.49
N SER A 113 -9.39 32.64 -8.37
CA SER A 113 -8.38 32.12 -7.45
C SER A 113 -8.65 30.70 -6.93
N PRO A 114 -9.89 30.24 -6.67
CA PRO A 114 -10.12 28.87 -6.24
C PRO A 114 -9.76 27.86 -7.33
N PHE A 115 -10.16 28.12 -8.58
CA PHE A 115 -9.82 27.26 -9.72
C PHE A 115 -8.32 27.30 -10.04
N LYS A 116 -7.71 28.48 -10.01
CA LYS A 116 -6.27 28.64 -10.18
C LYS A 116 -5.50 27.88 -9.12
N ASN A 117 -5.85 28.06 -7.86
CA ASN A 117 -5.18 27.36 -6.76
C ASN A 117 -5.46 25.87 -6.82
N TRP A 118 -6.64 25.41 -7.21
CA TRP A 118 -6.94 23.99 -7.43
C TRP A 118 -6.08 23.37 -8.53
N TYR A 119 -5.98 24.02 -9.70
CA TYR A 119 -5.19 23.51 -10.83
C TYR A 119 -3.67 23.61 -10.61
N LEU A 120 -3.21 24.69 -9.96
CA LEU A 120 -1.78 24.94 -9.72
C LEU A 120 -1.27 24.29 -8.43
N SER A 121 -2.11 23.95 -7.48
CA SER A 121 -1.66 23.14 -6.37
C SER A 121 -1.60 21.67 -6.81
N ARG A 122 -0.68 20.91 -6.24
CA ARG A 122 -0.74 19.44 -6.34
C ARG A 122 -1.81 18.89 -5.38
N TYR A 123 -3.04 19.42 -5.39
CA TYR A 123 -4.17 18.91 -4.61
C TYR A 123 -4.71 17.63 -5.24
N GLU A 124 -3.85 16.64 -5.44
CA GLU A 124 -4.34 15.29 -5.60
C GLU A 124 -4.76 14.84 -4.20
N ILE A 125 -6.08 14.74 -3.96
CA ILE A 125 -6.59 13.99 -2.82
C ILE A 125 -6.20 12.54 -3.10
N SER A 126 -4.98 12.18 -2.74
CA SER A 126 -4.45 10.83 -2.91
C SER A 126 -4.99 9.97 -1.78
N GLY A 127 -5.31 8.71 -2.10
CA GLY A 127 -5.61 7.71 -1.07
C GLY A 127 -4.48 7.67 -0.03
N ALA A 128 -4.84 7.65 1.25
CA ALA A 128 -3.88 7.48 2.33
C ALA A 128 -3.27 6.07 2.34
N GLU A 129 -3.94 5.13 1.67
CA GLU A 129 -3.53 3.74 1.53
C GLU A 129 -3.46 3.35 0.05
N ILE A 130 -2.45 2.56 -0.30
CA ILE A 130 -2.27 1.92 -1.59
C ILE A 130 -2.29 0.42 -1.35
N SER A 131 -3.15 -0.30 -2.06
CA SER A 131 -3.23 -1.75 -2.01
C SER A 131 -2.57 -2.35 -3.26
N LEU A 132 -1.60 -3.22 -3.05
CA LEU A 132 -0.96 -4.01 -4.10
C LEU A 132 -1.32 -5.48 -3.89
N ASN A 133 -1.77 -6.13 -4.96
CA ASN A 133 -2.14 -7.55 -4.95
C ASN A 133 -1.22 -8.31 -5.89
N PHE A 134 -0.64 -9.40 -5.39
CA PHE A 134 0.31 -10.23 -6.13
C PHE A 134 -0.24 -11.64 -6.21
N GLY A 135 -0.45 -12.15 -7.42
CA GLY A 135 -0.70 -13.57 -7.64
C GLY A 135 0.56 -14.34 -7.28
N MET A 136 0.44 -15.29 -6.36
CA MET A 136 1.59 -15.97 -5.78
C MET A 136 1.91 -17.28 -6.49
N ASN A 137 3.19 -17.58 -6.61
CA ASN A 137 3.71 -18.87 -7.05
C ASN A 137 4.39 -19.59 -5.89
N TRP A 138 4.57 -20.91 -6.01
CA TRP A 138 5.22 -21.72 -4.98
C TRP A 138 6.66 -21.29 -4.68
N TRP A 139 7.35 -20.72 -5.68
CA TRP A 139 8.72 -20.26 -5.60
C TRP A 139 8.87 -18.78 -5.20
N ASP A 140 7.78 -18.05 -4.99
CA ASP A 140 7.86 -16.64 -4.61
C ASP A 140 8.37 -16.51 -3.17
N GLU A 141 9.30 -15.58 -2.99
CA GLU A 141 9.97 -15.32 -1.72
C GLU A 141 9.22 -14.25 -0.93
N LEU A 142 8.90 -14.58 0.31
CA LEU A 142 8.22 -13.68 1.24
C LEU A 142 9.22 -13.01 2.17
N ASP A 143 8.94 -11.76 2.55
CA ASP A 143 9.76 -11.02 3.50
C ASP A 143 9.82 -11.71 4.87
N TYR A 144 11.02 -11.78 5.45
CA TYR A 144 11.24 -12.58 6.66
C TYR A 144 10.42 -12.08 7.87
N LYS A 145 10.09 -10.78 7.95
CA LYS A 145 9.31 -10.23 9.06
C LYS A 145 7.88 -10.75 9.05
N TYR A 146 7.27 -10.81 7.87
CA TYR A 146 5.95 -11.41 7.69
C TYR A 146 5.98 -12.91 8.03
N VAL A 147 6.95 -13.65 7.51
CA VAL A 147 7.06 -15.10 7.76
C VAL A 147 7.29 -15.39 9.24
N LYS A 148 8.22 -14.68 9.90
CA LYS A 148 8.45 -14.83 11.34
C LYS A 148 7.18 -14.59 12.15
N PHE A 149 6.43 -13.54 11.83
CA PHE A 149 5.14 -13.27 12.46
C PHE A 149 4.16 -14.45 12.30
N LEU A 150 4.03 -15.01 11.10
CA LEU A 150 3.16 -16.16 10.87
C LEU A 150 3.58 -17.35 11.77
N TYR A 151 4.88 -17.66 11.82
CA TYR A 151 5.41 -18.79 12.59
C TYR A 151 5.19 -18.59 14.10
N ASP A 152 5.46 -17.40 14.63
CA ASP A 152 5.27 -17.06 16.05
C ASP A 152 3.78 -17.12 16.46
N GLU A 153 2.88 -16.60 15.62
CA GLU A 153 1.43 -16.66 15.81
C GLU A 153 0.91 -18.10 15.77
N ALA A 154 1.41 -18.89 14.83
CA ALA A 154 1.05 -20.31 14.70
C ALA A 154 1.73 -21.20 15.75
N GLY A 155 2.69 -20.71 16.52
CA GLY A 155 3.48 -21.53 17.44
C GLY A 155 4.29 -22.61 16.71
N VAL A 156 4.71 -22.34 15.47
CA VAL A 156 5.63 -23.17 14.70
C VAL A 156 7.03 -22.66 14.99
N PRO A 157 7.95 -23.49 15.51
CA PRO A 157 9.33 -23.08 15.74
C PRO A 157 9.97 -22.47 14.47
N CYS A 158 10.49 -21.26 14.57
CA CYS A 158 11.06 -20.53 13.43
C CYS A 158 12.57 -20.80 13.31
N PHE A 159 13.01 -21.35 12.17
CA PHE A 159 14.42 -21.66 11.87
C PHE A 159 15.11 -20.60 11.01
N LEU A 160 14.37 -19.56 10.66
CA LEU A 160 14.86 -18.53 9.75
C LEU A 160 15.93 -17.71 10.45
N ARG A 161 17.12 -17.64 9.84
CA ARG A 161 18.12 -16.66 10.24
C ARG A 161 17.58 -15.27 9.92
N GLU A 162 17.87 -14.30 10.77
CA GLU A 162 17.45 -12.92 10.53
C GLU A 162 17.91 -12.45 9.14
N GLY A 163 16.98 -11.90 8.35
CA GLY A 163 17.27 -11.44 7.01
C GLY A 163 17.10 -12.46 5.88
N GLN A 164 16.92 -13.76 6.16
CA GLN A 164 16.74 -14.75 5.09
C GLN A 164 15.28 -14.82 4.60
N PRO A 165 15.00 -14.53 3.32
CA PRO A 165 13.66 -14.68 2.77
C PRO A 165 13.27 -16.16 2.68
N THR A 166 11.96 -16.44 2.69
CA THR A 166 11.45 -17.81 2.65
C THR A 166 10.43 -17.97 1.53
N ARG A 167 10.58 -19.03 0.75
CA ARG A 167 9.64 -19.36 -0.32
C ARG A 167 8.29 -19.81 0.23
N LEU A 168 7.22 -19.43 -0.46
CA LEU A 168 5.84 -19.74 -0.08
C LEU A 168 5.61 -21.24 0.15
N VAL A 169 6.19 -22.13 -0.67
CA VAL A 169 6.03 -23.59 -0.52
C VAL A 169 6.52 -24.12 0.83
N ASN A 170 7.57 -23.52 1.42
CA ASN A 170 8.08 -23.95 2.73
C ASN A 170 7.12 -23.52 3.85
N VAL A 171 6.66 -22.26 3.80
CA VAL A 171 5.66 -21.74 4.73
C VAL A 171 4.37 -22.57 4.65
N TYR A 172 3.95 -22.89 3.43
CA TYR A 172 2.77 -23.71 3.18
C TYR A 172 2.93 -25.12 3.76
N THR A 173 4.06 -25.75 3.50
CA THR A 173 4.39 -27.10 4.01
C THR A 173 4.31 -27.15 5.53
N ASP A 174 4.91 -26.19 6.21
CA ASP A 174 4.96 -26.14 7.67
C ASP A 174 3.59 -25.88 8.31
N PHE A 175 2.67 -25.23 7.57
CA PHE A 175 1.35 -24.87 8.08
C PHE A 175 0.27 -25.91 7.75
N MET A 176 0.32 -26.48 6.55
CA MET A 176 -0.76 -27.26 5.95
C MET A 176 -0.43 -28.74 5.77
N VAL A 177 0.86 -29.10 5.71
CA VAL A 177 1.30 -30.46 5.31
C VAL A 177 1.97 -31.23 6.45
N LEU A 178 2.68 -30.56 7.35
CA LEU A 178 3.37 -31.18 8.48
C LEU A 178 2.81 -30.71 9.83
N PRO A 179 2.65 -31.60 10.83
CA PRO A 179 2.17 -31.21 12.15
C PRO A 179 3.31 -30.64 13.01
N ARG A 180 3.45 -29.30 13.04
CA ARG A 180 4.56 -28.58 13.71
C ARG A 180 4.12 -27.46 14.66
N SER A 181 2.84 -27.13 14.65
CA SER A 181 2.29 -26.08 15.49
C SER A 181 2.11 -26.59 16.91
N THR A 182 2.52 -25.79 17.89
CA THR A 182 2.18 -25.99 19.31
C THR A 182 0.88 -25.28 19.70
N LYS A 183 0.37 -24.40 18.84
CA LYS A 183 -0.86 -23.60 19.07
C LYS A 183 -2.06 -24.09 18.26
N TRP A 184 -1.99 -25.27 17.65
CA TRP A 184 -3.06 -25.79 16.78
C TRP A 184 -4.39 -25.98 17.51
N ALA A 185 -4.40 -26.24 18.82
CA ALA A 185 -5.64 -26.37 19.59
C ALA A 185 -6.35 -25.02 19.85
N HIS A 186 -5.72 -23.89 19.51
CA HIS A 186 -6.31 -22.57 19.66
C HIS A 186 -7.56 -22.40 18.80
N GLY A 187 -8.70 -22.11 19.41
CA GLY A 187 -9.98 -21.93 18.71
C GLY A 187 -10.62 -23.22 18.19
N ILE A 188 -10.06 -24.41 18.47
CA ILE A 188 -10.54 -25.70 17.94
C ILE A 188 -12.00 -25.99 18.26
N SER A 189 -12.49 -25.46 19.37
CA SER A 189 -13.91 -25.58 19.77
C SER A 189 -14.90 -24.99 18.77
N LYS A 190 -14.47 -24.05 17.92
CA LYS A 190 -15.30 -23.42 16.87
C LYS A 190 -15.03 -23.98 15.48
N TRP A 191 -14.08 -24.91 15.33
CA TRP A 191 -13.74 -25.44 14.02
C TRP A 191 -14.84 -26.39 13.54
N HIS A 192 -15.23 -26.25 12.28
CA HIS A 192 -16.04 -27.24 11.59
C HIS A 192 -15.20 -28.53 11.36
N GLN A 193 -15.80 -29.72 11.11
CA GLN A 193 -15.00 -30.96 11.04
C GLN A 193 -14.14 -31.02 9.78
N ASP A 194 -14.64 -30.53 8.66
CA ASP A 194 -13.86 -30.33 7.43
C ASP A 194 -12.55 -29.51 7.66
N ALA A 195 -12.49 -28.66 8.70
CA ALA A 195 -11.32 -27.88 9.08
C ALA A 195 -10.36 -28.63 10.02
N LEU A 196 -10.75 -29.81 10.53
CA LEU A 196 -9.86 -30.70 11.26
C LEU A 196 -8.91 -31.40 10.29
N VAL A 197 -7.62 -31.35 10.61
CA VAL A 197 -6.55 -31.90 9.78
C VAL A 197 -5.83 -32.98 10.57
N GLY A 198 -5.62 -34.14 9.94
CA GLY A 198 -4.87 -35.27 10.51
C GLY A 198 -5.57 -36.61 10.31
N ARG A 199 -4.76 -37.67 10.19
CA ARG A 199 -5.20 -39.08 10.13
C ARG A 199 -5.80 -39.56 11.44
N TYR A 200 -6.60 -40.62 11.38
CA TYR A 200 -6.83 -41.48 12.55
C TYR A 200 -5.54 -42.25 12.85
N CYS A 201 -4.98 -42.10 14.06
CA CYS A 201 -3.79 -42.84 14.47
C CYS A 201 -4.10 -43.89 15.55
N GLN A 202 -4.97 -43.56 16.49
CA GLN A 202 -5.53 -44.45 17.53
C GLN A 202 -6.86 -43.85 17.99
N ALA A 203 -7.82 -44.63 18.50
CA ALA A 203 -9.13 -44.11 18.92
C ALA A 203 -9.07 -43.32 20.24
N GLY A 204 -8.55 -43.96 21.29
CA GLY A 204 -8.46 -43.40 22.63
C GLY A 204 -7.16 -42.66 22.89
N LEU A 205 -7.11 -41.87 23.95
CA LEU A 205 -5.91 -41.29 24.57
C LEU A 205 -4.95 -42.40 25.03
N LEU A 206 -5.51 -43.50 25.53
CA LEU A 206 -4.80 -44.75 25.77
C LEU A 206 -4.97 -45.71 24.59
N PRO A 207 -3.88 -46.25 24.03
CA PRO A 207 -3.97 -47.19 22.92
C PRO A 207 -4.65 -48.49 23.35
N GLN A 208 -5.74 -48.87 22.70
CA GLN A 208 -6.49 -50.11 22.97
C GLN A 208 -5.98 -51.28 22.12
N ARG A 209 -4.71 -51.25 21.72
CA ARG A 209 -4.16 -52.13 20.67
C ARG A 209 -4.30 -53.63 20.98
N ASP A 210 -4.08 -54.04 22.23
CA ASP A 210 -4.15 -55.46 22.62
C ASP A 210 -5.60 -55.95 22.66
N ALA A 211 -6.52 -55.14 23.21
CA ALA A 211 -7.95 -55.44 23.21
C ALA A 211 -8.53 -55.46 21.78
N GLN A 212 -8.10 -54.53 20.93
CA GLN A 212 -8.47 -54.48 19.52
C GLN A 212 -7.92 -55.67 18.75
N ALA A 213 -6.67 -56.09 19.00
CA ALA A 213 -6.09 -57.29 18.39
C ALA A 213 -6.87 -58.55 18.75
N ALA A 214 -7.29 -58.69 20.02
CA ALA A 214 -8.16 -59.79 20.45
C ALA A 214 -9.53 -59.75 19.76
N ALA A 215 -10.16 -58.58 19.64
CA ALA A 215 -11.44 -58.41 18.96
C ALA A 215 -11.37 -58.67 17.43
N LEU A 216 -10.23 -58.35 16.80
CA LEU A 216 -9.97 -58.61 15.39
C LEU A 216 -9.77 -60.09 15.07
N GLN A 217 -9.38 -60.92 16.05
CA GLN A 217 -8.96 -62.29 15.81
C GLN A 217 -10.03 -63.11 15.05
N SER A 218 -11.31 -62.99 15.44
CA SER A 218 -12.38 -63.71 14.76
C SER A 218 -12.64 -63.24 13.32
N ALA A 219 -12.35 -61.97 13.02
CA ALA A 219 -12.45 -61.44 11.65
C ALA A 219 -11.28 -61.95 10.79
N ILE A 220 -10.07 -61.95 11.35
CA ILE A 220 -8.84 -62.46 10.69
C ILE A 220 -8.96 -63.95 10.37
N THR A 221 -9.60 -64.73 11.23
CA THR A 221 -9.79 -66.18 11.01
C THR A 221 -11.00 -66.52 10.15
N ASN A 222 -11.85 -65.55 9.79
CA ASN A 222 -13.02 -65.79 8.95
C ASN A 222 -12.68 -65.56 7.46
N PRO A 223 -12.68 -66.61 6.62
CA PRO A 223 -12.29 -66.51 5.21
C PRO A 223 -13.25 -65.69 4.33
N SER A 224 -14.44 -65.35 4.83
CA SER A 224 -15.45 -64.57 4.11
C SER A 224 -15.91 -63.35 4.90
N PHE A 225 -15.04 -62.77 5.74
CA PHE A 225 -15.38 -61.53 6.44
C PHE A 225 -15.63 -60.40 5.45
N GLN A 226 -16.86 -59.88 5.44
CA GLN A 226 -17.28 -58.81 4.55
C GLN A 226 -17.63 -57.56 5.33
N LEU A 227 -17.28 -56.41 4.75
CA LEU A 227 -17.76 -55.10 5.14
C LEU A 227 -18.40 -54.45 3.90
N TRP A 228 -19.66 -54.07 4.01
CA TRP A 228 -20.54 -53.61 2.93
C TRP A 228 -20.60 -54.56 1.74
N GLY A 229 -20.67 -55.88 2.03
CA GLY A 229 -20.70 -56.92 0.99
C GLY A 229 -19.37 -57.10 0.24
N LYS A 230 -18.27 -56.53 0.73
CA LYS A 230 -16.93 -56.66 0.13
C LYS A 230 -15.98 -57.37 1.07
N LEU A 231 -15.15 -58.26 0.52
CA LEU A 231 -14.13 -58.98 1.28
C LEU A 231 -13.08 -58.00 1.81
N VAL A 232 -12.86 -58.01 3.12
CA VAL A 232 -11.82 -57.17 3.75
C VAL A 232 -10.50 -57.94 3.79
N THR A 233 -9.47 -57.39 3.18
CA THR A 233 -8.13 -58.01 3.10
C THR A 233 -7.06 -57.22 3.84
N ASN A 234 -7.38 -56.05 4.38
CA ASN A 234 -6.45 -55.14 5.03
C ASN A 234 -7.04 -54.53 6.30
N TYR A 235 -6.20 -54.19 7.27
CA TYR A 235 -6.61 -53.47 8.48
C TYR A 235 -5.49 -52.56 9.02
N ILE A 236 -5.87 -51.46 9.67
CA ILE A 236 -4.96 -50.51 10.32
C ILE A 236 -5.32 -50.47 11.81
N PRO A 237 -4.57 -51.17 12.70
CA PRO A 237 -4.84 -51.13 14.13
C PRO A 237 -4.38 -49.80 14.76
N ASP A 238 -4.77 -49.57 16.01
CA ASP A 238 -4.28 -48.46 16.83
C ASP A 238 -2.75 -48.46 16.90
N GLN A 239 -2.17 -47.30 16.61
CA GLN A 239 -0.72 -47.11 16.62
C GLN A 239 -0.22 -46.61 17.99
N ARG A 240 1.10 -46.58 18.16
CA ARG A 240 1.77 -45.96 19.31
C ARG A 240 2.49 -44.69 18.83
N ASN A 241 2.75 -43.74 19.72
CA ASN A 241 3.42 -42.46 19.43
C ASN A 241 2.63 -41.54 18.46
N CYS A 242 1.32 -41.45 18.67
CA CYS A 242 0.45 -40.61 17.84
C CYS A 242 0.56 -39.11 18.20
N PRO A 243 0.54 -38.21 17.21
CA PRO A 243 0.20 -36.81 17.41
C PRO A 243 -1.17 -36.64 18.06
N LEU A 244 -1.29 -35.73 19.02
CA LEU A 244 -2.52 -35.50 19.78
C LEU A 244 -3.70 -35.14 18.86
N ASN A 245 -3.46 -34.38 17.79
CA ASN A 245 -4.47 -34.01 16.80
C ASN A 245 -4.94 -35.18 15.90
N GLN A 246 -4.28 -36.33 15.99
CA GLN A 246 -4.62 -37.57 15.28
C GLN A 246 -5.33 -38.59 16.20
N VAL A 247 -5.65 -38.19 17.43
CA VAL A 247 -6.39 -38.99 18.42
C VAL A 247 -7.82 -38.45 18.55
N PRO A 248 -8.85 -39.17 18.08
CA PRO A 248 -10.24 -38.75 18.10
C PRO A 248 -10.73 -38.38 19.50
N GLU A 249 -10.40 -39.17 20.52
CA GLU A 249 -10.76 -38.87 21.91
C GLU A 249 -10.22 -37.50 22.39
N ALA A 250 -8.97 -37.18 22.04
CA ALA A 250 -8.38 -35.90 22.39
C ALA A 250 -9.07 -34.73 21.67
N VAL A 251 -9.33 -34.88 20.38
CA VAL A 251 -9.99 -33.85 19.56
C VAL A 251 -11.43 -33.64 20.04
N LEU A 252 -12.18 -34.71 20.31
CA LEU A 252 -13.54 -34.63 20.87
C LEU A 252 -13.54 -33.96 22.23
N CYS A 253 -12.60 -34.31 23.10
CA CYS A 253 -12.45 -33.65 24.39
C CYS A 253 -12.20 -32.14 24.22
N LEU A 254 -11.23 -31.73 23.39
CA LEU A 254 -10.92 -30.31 23.13
C LEU A 254 -12.14 -29.56 22.54
N LYS A 255 -12.90 -30.19 21.64
CA LYS A 255 -14.16 -29.62 21.12
C LYS A 255 -15.25 -29.56 22.19
N GLY A 256 -15.22 -30.47 23.15
CA GLY A 256 -16.26 -30.64 24.18
C GLY A 256 -17.45 -31.43 23.65
N TYR A 257 -17.19 -32.43 22.81
CA TYR A 257 -18.21 -33.31 22.24
C TYR A 257 -18.17 -34.70 22.90
N ASN A 258 -19.34 -35.21 23.26
CA ASN A 258 -19.52 -36.57 23.77
C ASN A 258 -19.93 -37.56 22.64
N ALA A 259 -20.07 -38.85 22.96
CA ALA A 259 -20.50 -39.85 21.97
C ALA A 259 -21.91 -39.61 21.40
N SER A 260 -22.82 -39.05 22.21
CA SER A 260 -24.18 -38.68 21.77
C SER A 260 -24.18 -37.56 20.71
N GLN A 261 -23.19 -36.68 20.74
CA GLN A 261 -22.99 -35.66 19.72
C GLN A 261 -22.21 -36.19 18.50
N LEU A 262 -21.35 -37.20 18.69
CA LEU A 262 -20.55 -37.80 17.62
C LEU A 262 -21.41 -38.50 16.55
N ILE A 263 -22.42 -39.27 16.96
CA ILE A 263 -23.25 -40.08 16.03
C ILE A 263 -23.91 -39.24 14.93
N ASN A 264 -24.37 -38.03 15.28
CA ASN A 264 -25.06 -37.10 14.38
C ASN A 264 -24.20 -35.86 14.05
N LEU A 265 -22.87 -36.01 14.13
CA LEU A 265 -21.95 -34.94 13.80
C LEU A 265 -21.93 -34.73 12.29
N GLU A 266 -22.17 -33.50 11.83
CA GLU A 266 -22.34 -33.06 10.41
C GLU A 266 -23.59 -33.58 9.71
N TRP A 267 -23.87 -34.88 9.80
CA TRP A 267 -25.02 -35.51 9.15
C TRP A 267 -25.83 -36.31 10.18
N SER A 268 -27.15 -36.30 10.01
CA SER A 268 -28.06 -37.06 10.87
C SER A 268 -28.14 -38.52 10.42
N THR A 269 -27.97 -39.45 11.35
CA THR A 269 -28.22 -40.88 11.14
C THR A 269 -29.71 -41.24 11.17
N GLY A 270 -30.58 -40.28 11.48
CA GLY A 270 -31.99 -40.55 11.80
C GLY A 270 -32.21 -41.26 13.15
N ARG A 271 -31.15 -41.48 13.93
CA ARG A 271 -31.22 -42.02 15.29
C ARG A 271 -31.23 -40.89 16.31
N ASP A 272 -32.17 -40.95 17.25
CA ASP A 272 -32.24 -40.03 18.37
C ASP A 272 -31.27 -40.49 19.47
N PRO A 273 -30.20 -39.73 19.77
CA PRO A 273 -29.25 -40.09 20.82
C PRO A 273 -29.81 -39.96 22.24
N SER A 274 -31.01 -39.39 22.39
CA SER A 274 -31.74 -39.31 23.66
C SER A 274 -32.65 -40.53 23.93
N ASP A 275 -32.90 -41.38 22.92
CA ASP A 275 -33.57 -42.66 23.13
C ASP A 275 -32.78 -43.49 24.16
N PRO A 276 -33.42 -44.04 25.21
CA PRO A 276 -32.71 -44.75 26.28
C PRO A 276 -31.86 -45.93 25.80
N ALA A 277 -32.33 -46.69 24.81
CA ALA A 277 -31.60 -47.83 24.27
C ALA A 277 -30.36 -47.37 23.52
N ILE A 278 -30.52 -46.37 22.63
CA ILE A 278 -29.41 -45.80 21.86
C ILE A 278 -28.41 -45.10 22.78
N HIS A 279 -28.89 -44.31 23.74
CA HIS A 279 -28.05 -43.60 24.72
C HIS A 279 -27.19 -44.57 25.53
N SER A 280 -27.79 -45.67 26.00
CA SER A 280 -27.06 -46.71 26.74
C SER A 280 -26.00 -47.39 25.88
N ALA A 281 -26.32 -47.71 24.62
CA ALA A 281 -25.40 -48.34 23.68
C ALA A 281 -24.24 -47.42 23.28
N LEU A 282 -24.51 -46.14 23.05
CA LEU A 282 -23.49 -45.12 22.81
C LEU A 282 -22.58 -44.92 24.02
N SER A 283 -23.14 -44.95 25.23
CA SER A 283 -22.35 -44.86 26.47
C SER A 283 -21.44 -46.07 26.65
N ALA A 284 -21.95 -47.28 26.39
CA ALA A 284 -21.17 -48.52 26.44
C ALA A 284 -20.07 -48.52 25.35
N TRP A 285 -20.40 -48.12 24.13
CA TRP A 285 -19.43 -47.96 23.05
C TRP A 285 -18.36 -46.92 23.38
N GLN A 286 -18.74 -45.79 23.97
CA GLN A 286 -17.80 -44.75 24.40
C GLN A 286 -16.81 -45.32 25.42
N GLN A 287 -17.27 -46.07 26.42
CA GLN A 287 -16.38 -46.70 27.40
C GLN A 287 -15.41 -47.70 26.78
N LEU A 288 -15.80 -48.35 25.68
CA LEU A 288 -14.96 -49.30 24.96
C LEU A 288 -13.91 -48.60 24.08
N VAL A 289 -14.30 -47.58 23.32
CA VAL A 289 -13.48 -46.97 22.26
C VAL A 289 -12.83 -45.66 22.70
N LEU A 290 -13.50 -44.88 23.56
CA LEU A 290 -13.12 -43.55 24.06
C LEU A 290 -13.25 -43.48 25.60
N PRO A 291 -12.46 -44.30 26.33
CA PRO A 291 -12.66 -44.54 27.76
C PRO A 291 -12.43 -43.32 28.67
N SER A 292 -11.57 -42.39 28.27
CA SER A 292 -11.15 -41.21 29.05
C SER A 292 -11.94 -39.94 28.73
N LEU A 293 -12.83 -39.97 27.72
CA LEU A 293 -13.49 -38.80 27.17
C LEU A 293 -14.33 -38.06 28.21
N LYS A 294 -15.04 -38.81 29.07
CA LYS A 294 -15.90 -38.23 30.12
C LYS A 294 -15.08 -37.39 31.11
N ASP A 295 -14.00 -37.97 31.62
CA ASP A 295 -13.12 -37.29 32.59
C ASP A 295 -12.38 -36.12 31.94
N CYS A 296 -12.00 -36.28 30.67
CA CYS A 296 -11.36 -35.23 29.90
C CYS A 296 -12.29 -34.02 29.67
N ILE A 297 -13.57 -34.25 29.33
CA ILE A 297 -14.56 -33.18 29.17
C ILE A 297 -14.80 -32.46 30.50
N ALA A 298 -14.90 -33.19 31.61
CA ALA A 298 -15.01 -32.59 32.93
C ALA A 298 -13.78 -31.72 33.28
N ARG A 299 -12.57 -32.21 32.96
CA ARG A 299 -11.32 -31.46 33.13
C ARG A 299 -11.31 -30.20 32.26
N ARG A 300 -11.77 -30.29 31.01
CA ARG A 300 -11.93 -29.15 30.11
C ARG A 300 -12.86 -28.10 30.69
N GLU A 301 -14.03 -28.49 31.16
CA GLU A 301 -15.01 -27.57 31.75
C GLU A 301 -14.42 -26.85 32.96
N TRP A 302 -13.71 -27.56 33.83
CA TRP A 302 -13.01 -26.96 34.95
C TRP A 302 -11.94 -25.95 34.49
N LEU A 303 -11.11 -26.29 33.49
CA LEU A 303 -10.08 -25.37 32.98
C LEU A 303 -10.70 -24.10 32.39
N VAL A 304 -11.77 -24.24 31.60
CA VAL A 304 -12.45 -23.12 30.93
C VAL A 304 -13.21 -22.23 31.92
N THR A 305 -13.81 -22.81 32.96
CA THR A 305 -14.66 -22.05 33.90
C THR A 305 -13.93 -21.57 35.16
N GLN A 306 -12.86 -22.26 35.58
CA GLN A 306 -12.16 -21.97 36.83
C GLN A 306 -10.73 -21.45 36.57
N ALA A 307 -9.86 -22.24 35.96
CA ALA A 307 -8.42 -21.92 35.89
C ALA A 307 -8.09 -20.79 34.92
N TYR A 308 -8.77 -20.74 33.77
CA TYR A 308 -8.58 -19.75 32.72
C TYR A 308 -9.89 -19.02 32.42
N ALA A 309 -10.60 -18.61 33.48
CA ALA A 309 -11.85 -17.88 33.35
C ALA A 309 -11.67 -16.61 32.50
N GLY A 310 -12.39 -16.52 31.38
CA GLY A 310 -12.30 -15.40 30.43
C GLY A 310 -11.34 -15.62 29.25
N ASP A 311 -10.49 -16.66 29.27
CA ASP A 311 -9.61 -17.02 28.15
C ASP A 311 -9.71 -18.51 27.81
N ARG A 312 -10.75 -18.83 27.02
CA ARG A 312 -11.02 -20.20 26.59
C ARG A 312 -9.89 -20.79 25.75
N ASP A 313 -9.20 -20.00 24.93
CA ASP A 313 -8.17 -20.52 24.04
C ASP A 313 -6.91 -20.88 24.82
N ALA A 314 -6.52 -20.09 25.82
CA ALA A 314 -5.48 -20.48 26.78
C ALA A 314 -5.83 -21.77 27.53
N ALA A 315 -7.10 -21.92 27.94
CA ALA A 315 -7.59 -23.14 28.59
C ALA A 315 -7.44 -24.39 27.70
N LEU A 316 -7.79 -24.27 26.42
CA LEU A 316 -7.71 -25.39 25.47
C LEU A 316 -6.27 -25.75 25.12
N LEU A 317 -5.37 -24.75 25.02
CA LEU A 317 -3.94 -25.00 24.85
C LEU A 317 -3.32 -25.67 26.09
N ALA A 318 -3.70 -25.24 27.30
CA ALA A 318 -3.28 -25.87 28.54
C ALA A 318 -3.75 -27.33 28.60
N LEU A 319 -5.03 -27.59 28.26
CA LEU A 319 -5.56 -28.94 28.19
C LEU A 319 -4.82 -29.81 27.16
N ALA A 320 -4.55 -29.29 25.97
CA ALA A 320 -3.81 -30.03 24.95
C ALA A 320 -2.42 -30.44 25.45
N ASN A 321 -1.71 -29.54 26.16
CA ASN A 321 -0.43 -29.85 26.76
C ASN A 321 -0.52 -30.86 27.92
N GLU A 322 -1.55 -30.76 28.77
CA GLU A 322 -1.84 -31.75 29.82
C GLU A 322 -2.07 -33.14 29.20
N LEU A 323 -2.87 -33.24 28.14
CA LEU A 323 -3.16 -34.49 27.46
C LEU A 323 -1.92 -35.08 26.77
N ALA A 324 -1.16 -34.24 26.07
CA ALA A 324 0.10 -34.66 25.46
C ALA A 324 1.05 -35.26 26.50
N THR A 325 1.21 -34.58 27.65
CA THR A 325 2.11 -35.01 28.72
C THR A 325 1.61 -36.27 29.42
N ASN A 326 0.35 -36.30 29.85
CA ASN A 326 -0.21 -37.38 30.66
C ASN A 326 -0.30 -38.71 29.90
N TYR A 327 -0.54 -38.64 28.59
CA TYR A 327 -0.70 -39.83 27.74
C TYR A 327 0.53 -40.11 26.87
N SER A 328 1.65 -39.40 27.09
CA SER A 328 2.87 -39.52 26.28
C SER A 328 2.61 -39.39 24.78
N LEU A 329 1.69 -38.48 24.43
CA LEU A 329 1.33 -38.15 23.05
C LEU A 329 2.14 -36.94 22.59
N ASN A 330 2.25 -36.83 21.28
CA ASN A 330 3.04 -35.80 20.66
C ASN A 330 2.19 -34.51 20.54
N PRO A 331 2.65 -33.37 21.11
CA PRO A 331 1.82 -32.17 21.25
C PRO A 331 1.63 -31.39 19.95
N PHE A 332 2.45 -31.66 18.93
CA PHE A 332 2.45 -30.90 17.69
C PHE A 332 1.28 -31.29 16.79
N GLY A 333 0.68 -30.30 16.13
CA GLY A 333 -0.42 -30.46 15.17
C GLY A 333 -0.28 -29.52 13.97
N TYR A 334 -1.26 -29.52 13.07
CA TYR A 334 -1.24 -28.64 11.89
C TYR A 334 -1.64 -27.21 12.28
N ALA A 335 -0.89 -26.21 11.81
CA ALA A 335 -1.23 -24.80 12.06
C ALA A 335 -2.53 -24.37 11.36
N GLY A 336 -2.77 -24.92 10.17
CA GLY A 336 -3.99 -24.75 9.39
C GLY A 336 -4.10 -23.39 8.67
N LYS A 337 -5.10 -23.32 7.78
CA LYS A 337 -5.35 -22.17 6.89
C LYS A 337 -5.50 -20.86 7.66
N LYS A 338 -6.22 -20.88 8.78
CA LYS A 338 -6.51 -19.68 9.59
C LYS A 338 -5.23 -18.99 10.10
N SER A 339 -4.21 -19.77 10.42
CA SER A 339 -2.91 -19.26 10.86
C SER A 339 -2.09 -18.73 9.69
N LEU A 340 -2.17 -19.37 8.53
CA LEU A 340 -1.44 -18.98 7.31
C LEU A 340 -1.92 -17.65 6.70
N VAL A 341 -3.21 -17.33 6.83
CA VAL A 341 -3.82 -16.10 6.28
C VAL A 341 -3.88 -14.95 7.30
N ARG A 342 -3.13 -15.04 8.40
CA ARG A 342 -3.09 -13.98 9.42
C ARG A 342 -2.55 -12.67 8.84
N VAL A 343 -3.19 -11.57 9.21
CA VAL A 343 -2.78 -10.22 8.80
C VAL A 343 -1.64 -9.73 9.67
N PHE A 344 -0.51 -9.44 9.05
CA PHE A 344 0.64 -8.81 9.69
C PHE A 344 0.53 -7.29 9.63
N TYR A 345 0.70 -6.65 10.77
CA TYR A 345 0.70 -5.19 10.90
C TYR A 345 2.10 -4.72 11.27
N HIS A 346 2.73 -3.98 10.36
CA HIS A 346 4.01 -3.32 10.60
C HIS A 346 3.82 -1.81 10.61
N ARG A 347 4.19 -1.16 11.71
CA ARG A 347 4.25 0.31 11.76
C ARG A 347 5.70 0.77 11.77
N ALA A 348 5.99 1.80 10.99
CA ALA A 348 7.33 2.37 10.84
C ALA A 348 7.25 3.89 10.63
N GLY A 349 8.39 4.58 10.76
CA GLY A 349 8.48 6.02 10.47
C GLY A 349 8.62 6.90 11.70
N PHE A 350 7.97 8.06 11.65
CA PHE A 350 7.98 9.06 12.69
C PHE A 350 6.82 8.85 13.68
N VAL A 351 6.93 9.43 14.87
CA VAL A 351 5.84 9.44 15.85
C VAL A 351 4.82 10.49 15.43
N ASP A 352 3.61 10.03 15.12
CA ASP A 352 2.46 10.88 14.80
C ASP A 352 1.92 11.58 16.05
N VAL A 353 1.01 12.55 15.87
CA VAL A 353 0.34 13.29 16.95
C VAL A 353 -0.35 12.36 17.95
N ASN A 354 -0.78 11.18 17.49
CA ASN A 354 -1.41 10.14 18.32
C ASN A 354 -0.41 9.29 19.12
N GLY A 355 0.90 9.56 19.05
CA GLY A 355 1.95 8.81 19.74
C GLY A 355 2.35 7.49 19.08
N TYR A 356 1.77 7.14 17.94
CA TYR A 356 2.10 5.93 17.17
C TYR A 356 2.99 6.24 15.97
N LEU A 357 3.73 5.24 15.50
CA LEU A 357 4.45 5.32 14.23
C LEU A 357 3.46 5.49 13.06
N SER A 358 3.72 6.44 12.17
CA SER A 358 2.79 6.91 11.15
C SER A 358 2.59 5.97 9.96
N GLY A 359 3.68 5.45 9.40
CA GLY A 359 3.62 4.51 8.27
C GLY A 359 3.00 3.20 8.72
N VAL A 360 1.99 2.72 8.00
CA VAL A 360 1.35 1.42 8.26
C VAL A 360 1.53 0.53 7.04
N ARG A 361 2.06 -0.68 7.24
CA ARG A 361 2.10 -1.75 6.25
C ARG A 361 1.26 -2.90 6.77
N LYS A 362 0.25 -3.32 6.01
CA LYS A 362 -0.54 -4.51 6.27
C LYS A 362 -0.18 -5.56 5.22
N VAL A 363 0.11 -6.78 5.64
CA VAL A 363 0.42 -7.90 4.73
C VAL A 363 -0.48 -9.06 5.07
N SER A 364 -1.13 -9.64 4.07
CA SER A 364 -1.94 -10.84 4.26
C SER A 364 -1.94 -11.71 3.02
N LEU A 365 -1.90 -13.01 3.23
CA LEU A 365 -2.20 -13.99 2.19
C LEU A 365 -3.70 -14.26 2.16
N SER A 366 -4.26 -14.37 0.96
CA SER A 366 -5.66 -14.67 0.71
C SER A 366 -5.81 -15.61 -0.49
N GLY A 367 -7.02 -16.07 -0.78
CA GLY A 367 -7.32 -16.94 -1.93
C GLY A 367 -7.80 -18.34 -1.55
N SER A 368 -8.29 -19.07 -2.56
CA SER A 368 -8.67 -20.46 -2.44
C SER A 368 -7.39 -21.30 -2.42
N ILE A 369 -6.89 -21.57 -1.23
CA ILE A 369 -5.84 -22.56 -1.00
C ILE A 369 -6.42 -23.92 -1.39
N THR A 370 -6.31 -24.27 -2.68
CA THR A 370 -6.84 -25.48 -3.36
C THR A 370 -7.90 -26.25 -2.57
N GLU A 371 -8.98 -25.56 -2.18
CA GLU A 371 -10.19 -26.13 -1.56
C GLU A 371 -10.95 -27.02 -2.54
N ARG A 372 -10.49 -27.13 -3.79
CA ARG A 372 -11.06 -28.01 -4.81
C ARG A 372 -10.92 -29.50 -4.46
N ASN A 373 -9.94 -29.90 -3.66
CA ASN A 373 -9.90 -31.27 -3.10
C ASN A 373 -10.80 -31.44 -1.87
N ARG A 374 -11.48 -30.38 -1.40
CA ARG A 374 -12.30 -30.39 -0.19
C ARG A 374 -13.80 -30.47 -0.49
N ASN A 375 -14.21 -30.09 -1.71
CA ASN A 375 -15.62 -29.86 -2.03
C ASN A 375 -16.26 -30.83 -3.01
N ASN A 376 -15.54 -31.82 -3.56
CA ASN A 376 -16.16 -32.80 -4.45
C ASN A 376 -15.53 -34.17 -4.23
N TYR A 377 -16.22 -35.02 -3.47
CA TYR A 377 -16.13 -36.49 -3.46
C TYR A 377 -14.86 -37.19 -2.91
N ASP A 378 -13.77 -36.47 -2.61
CA ASP A 378 -12.50 -37.07 -2.16
C ASP A 378 -12.00 -36.52 -0.79
N GLY A 379 -12.09 -37.29 0.30
CA GLY A 379 -11.17 -37.14 1.46
C GLY A 379 -11.62 -36.37 2.73
N ASP A 380 -12.78 -36.70 3.31
CA ASP A 380 -13.23 -36.20 4.63
C ASP A 380 -12.81 -37.09 5.83
N MET A 381 -11.88 -38.03 5.67
CA MET A 381 -11.51 -38.98 6.73
C MET A 381 -10.46 -38.40 7.70
N ASN A 382 -10.84 -37.34 8.42
CA ASN A 382 -10.09 -36.87 9.58
C ASN A 382 -10.21 -37.85 10.77
N ALA A 383 -9.42 -37.64 11.83
CA ALA A 383 -9.44 -38.49 13.03
C ALA A 383 -10.86 -38.74 13.58
N VAL A 384 -11.70 -37.71 13.68
CA VAL A 384 -13.06 -37.81 14.25
C VAL A 384 -14.02 -38.49 13.27
N THR A 385 -13.97 -38.12 11.99
CA THR A 385 -14.82 -38.70 10.95
C THR A 385 -14.59 -40.21 10.83
N ALA A 386 -13.35 -40.68 10.97
CA ALA A 386 -13.03 -42.10 10.92
C ALA A 386 -13.81 -42.94 11.93
N VAL A 387 -13.89 -42.46 13.17
CA VAL A 387 -14.59 -43.15 14.24
C VAL A 387 -16.10 -43.06 14.03
N ARG A 388 -16.61 -41.91 13.58
CA ARG A 388 -18.03 -41.75 13.27
C ARG A 388 -18.48 -42.69 12.15
N GLU A 389 -17.76 -42.70 11.02
CA GLU A 389 -18.09 -43.53 9.86
C GLU A 389 -17.99 -45.02 10.19
N ALA A 390 -17.02 -45.41 11.02
CA ALA A 390 -16.99 -46.77 11.57
C ALA A 390 -18.28 -47.08 12.34
N MET A 391 -18.75 -46.20 13.23
CA MET A 391 -20.04 -46.40 13.92
C MET A 391 -21.22 -46.51 12.93
N TRP A 392 -21.20 -45.76 11.84
CA TRP A 392 -22.24 -45.79 10.80
C TRP A 392 -22.29 -47.09 10.02
N CYS A 393 -21.19 -47.86 9.95
CA CYS A 393 -21.25 -49.21 9.38
C CYS A 393 -22.28 -50.09 10.09
N CYS A 394 -22.48 -49.92 11.40
CA CYS A 394 -23.52 -50.64 12.15
C CYS A 394 -24.96 -50.26 11.75
N LEU A 395 -25.17 -49.15 11.04
CA LEU A 395 -26.47 -48.74 10.52
C LEU A 395 -26.70 -49.24 9.09
N LEU A 396 -25.65 -49.20 8.27
CA LEU A 396 -25.76 -49.32 6.81
C LEU A 396 -25.41 -50.71 6.29
N ASP A 397 -24.67 -51.51 7.05
CA ASP A 397 -24.11 -52.77 6.58
C ASP A 397 -24.91 -54.00 7.03
N THR A 398 -25.73 -54.55 6.13
CA THR A 398 -26.51 -55.77 6.38
C THR A 398 -25.64 -57.04 6.44
N THR A 399 -24.34 -56.94 6.12
CA THR A 399 -23.40 -58.08 6.09
C THR A 399 -22.66 -58.29 7.41
N LEU A 400 -23.10 -57.66 8.50
CA LEU A 400 -22.63 -57.86 9.88
C LEU A 400 -23.61 -58.71 10.76
N PRO A 401 -23.75 -60.05 10.60
CA PRO A 401 -24.58 -60.89 11.49
C PRO A 401 -23.89 -61.33 12.79
N PRO A 402 -24.64 -61.72 13.85
CA PRO A 402 -26.09 -61.64 14.02
C PRO A 402 -26.44 -60.59 15.10
N SER A 403 -26.21 -59.29 14.86
CA SER A 403 -26.76 -58.27 15.78
C SER A 403 -28.14 -57.87 15.26
N PRO A 404 -29.23 -58.11 16.01
CA PRO A 404 -30.58 -57.81 15.55
C PRO A 404 -30.90 -56.31 15.51
N SER A 405 -30.03 -55.46 16.10
CA SER A 405 -30.22 -54.01 16.16
C SER A 405 -28.90 -53.24 16.10
N PHE A 406 -28.99 -51.95 15.79
CA PHE A 406 -27.87 -51.01 15.74
C PHE A 406 -27.09 -50.96 17.07
N GLU A 407 -27.81 -50.93 18.19
CA GLU A 407 -27.28 -50.86 19.56
C GLU A 407 -26.40 -52.08 19.87
N ALA A 408 -26.88 -53.27 19.50
CA ALA A 408 -26.14 -54.51 19.67
C ALA A 408 -24.89 -54.56 18.78
N CYS A 409 -24.94 -53.97 17.59
CA CYS A 409 -23.76 -53.85 16.72
C CYS A 409 -22.71 -52.92 17.31
N LEU A 410 -23.09 -51.73 17.81
CA LEU A 410 -22.14 -50.78 18.40
C LEU A 410 -21.30 -51.41 19.50
N VAL A 411 -21.93 -52.10 20.44
CA VAL A 411 -21.23 -52.72 21.58
C VAL A 411 -20.34 -53.88 21.14
N ARG A 412 -20.79 -54.70 20.19
CA ARG A 412 -20.06 -55.90 19.75
C ARG A 412 -18.90 -55.59 18.81
N GLU A 413 -19.12 -54.70 17.85
CA GLU A 413 -18.20 -54.40 16.75
C GLU A 413 -17.28 -53.21 17.05
N GLY A 414 -17.62 -52.40 18.06
CA GLY A 414 -17.02 -51.10 18.31
C GLY A 414 -15.49 -51.05 18.36
N LEU A 415 -14.84 -52.06 18.96
CA LEU A 415 -13.37 -52.10 19.07
C LEU A 415 -12.65 -52.42 17.75
N ARG A 416 -13.23 -53.27 16.89
CA ARG A 416 -12.56 -53.77 15.67
C ARG A 416 -12.95 -53.01 14.40
N LEU A 417 -14.14 -52.44 14.37
CA LEU A 417 -14.72 -51.77 13.21
C LEU A 417 -13.88 -50.58 12.70
N PRO A 418 -13.32 -49.69 13.56
CA PRO A 418 -12.44 -48.62 13.08
C PRO A 418 -11.22 -49.14 12.31
N ALA A 419 -10.57 -50.18 12.83
CA ALA A 419 -9.37 -50.73 12.20
C ALA A 419 -9.65 -51.42 10.86
N LEU A 420 -10.77 -52.17 10.77
CA LEU A 420 -11.21 -52.83 9.54
C LEU A 420 -11.70 -51.83 8.49
N PHE A 421 -12.45 -50.82 8.93
CA PHE A 421 -12.95 -49.74 8.07
C PHE A 421 -11.79 -49.00 7.39
N LEU A 422 -10.77 -48.60 8.16
CA LEU A 422 -9.62 -47.88 7.63
C LEU A 422 -8.82 -48.74 6.63
N GLY A 423 -8.66 -50.03 6.92
CA GLY A 423 -7.99 -50.95 6.00
C GLY A 423 -8.75 -51.21 4.71
N ASP A 424 -10.08 -51.29 4.76
CA ASP A 424 -10.92 -51.37 3.56
C ASP A 424 -10.76 -50.12 2.68
N LYS A 425 -10.67 -48.92 3.30
CA LYS A 425 -10.52 -47.65 2.56
C LYS A 425 -9.18 -47.52 1.85
N LEU A 426 -8.11 -48.17 2.33
CA LEU A 426 -6.75 -48.04 1.79
C LEU A 426 -6.65 -48.42 0.30
N PHE A 427 -7.36 -49.48 -0.14
CA PHE A 427 -7.22 -50.04 -1.50
C PHE A 427 -8.51 -49.98 -2.33
N ARG A 428 -9.44 -49.07 -2.01
CA ARG A 428 -10.67 -48.95 -2.82
C ARG A 428 -10.34 -48.46 -4.23
N THR A 429 -10.62 -49.33 -5.21
CA THR A 429 -10.24 -49.27 -6.63
C THR A 429 -10.96 -48.23 -7.50
N LYS A 430 -11.43 -47.11 -6.93
CA LYS A 430 -11.80 -45.95 -7.76
C LYS A 430 -10.74 -44.89 -7.58
N GLU A 431 -10.08 -44.58 -8.68
CA GLU A 431 -8.87 -43.78 -8.90
C GLU A 431 -8.89 -42.35 -8.33
N GLU A 432 -9.94 -41.99 -7.58
CA GLU A 432 -10.20 -40.66 -6.99
C GLU A 432 -10.22 -40.71 -5.44
N LEU A 433 -10.54 -41.86 -4.81
CA LEU A 433 -10.94 -41.93 -3.40
C LEU A 433 -9.83 -42.11 -2.34
N ALA A 434 -8.55 -41.91 -2.69
CA ALA A 434 -7.46 -42.00 -1.70
C ALA A 434 -7.49 -40.78 -0.76
N ASP A 435 -7.91 -40.96 0.49
CA ASP A 435 -7.80 -39.87 1.46
C ASP A 435 -6.33 -39.48 1.62
N ARG A 436 -6.04 -38.17 1.54
CA ARG A 436 -4.69 -37.60 1.69
C ARG A 436 -3.95 -38.05 2.96
N PHE A 437 -4.66 -38.59 3.95
CA PHE A 437 -4.15 -39.06 5.23
C PHE A 437 -4.10 -40.59 5.38
N ILE A 438 -4.73 -41.35 4.47
CA ILE A 438 -4.74 -42.82 4.41
C ILE A 438 -4.14 -43.24 3.07
N ASP A 439 -2.86 -42.90 2.91
CA ASP A 439 -2.10 -43.13 1.68
C ASP A 439 -0.99 -44.16 1.94
N ASP A 440 -0.79 -45.07 0.97
CA ASP A 440 0.20 -46.14 0.98
C ASP A 440 1.59 -45.63 1.34
N ILE A 441 1.95 -44.43 0.87
CA ILE A 441 3.25 -43.80 1.12
C ILE A 441 3.52 -43.55 2.61
N THR A 442 2.46 -43.37 3.41
CA THR A 442 2.56 -43.10 4.85
C THR A 442 2.47 -44.37 5.69
N LEU A 443 2.34 -45.54 5.04
CA LEU A 443 2.08 -46.82 5.66
C LEU A 443 3.17 -47.84 5.30
N VAL A 444 3.47 -48.73 6.24
CA VAL A 444 4.35 -49.88 6.03
C VAL A 444 3.58 -51.16 6.31
N GLN A 445 3.80 -52.15 5.46
CA GLN A 445 3.20 -53.46 5.59
C GLN A 445 3.72 -54.14 6.87
N GLY A 446 2.80 -54.55 7.73
CA GLY A 446 3.05 -55.29 8.97
C GLY A 446 2.87 -56.80 8.79
N GLN A 447 2.46 -57.47 9.87
CA GLN A 447 2.25 -58.91 9.85
C GLN A 447 1.04 -59.28 8.97
N VAL A 448 1.24 -60.29 8.12
CA VAL A 448 0.18 -60.96 7.37
C VAL A 448 -0.34 -62.12 8.22
N ARG A 449 -1.65 -62.16 8.49
CA ARG A 449 -2.29 -63.19 9.32
C ARG A 449 -3.51 -63.78 8.62
N GLY A 450 -3.72 -65.09 8.73
CA GLY A 450 -4.88 -65.77 8.12
C GLY A 450 -4.82 -67.29 8.25
N VAL A 451 -5.91 -67.95 7.85
CA VAL A 451 -6.08 -69.42 7.86
C VAL A 451 -6.66 -69.83 6.50
N ASN A 452 -6.22 -70.96 5.94
CA ASN A 452 -6.72 -71.53 4.66
C ASN A 452 -6.48 -70.66 3.40
N GLY A 453 -5.29 -70.05 3.26
CA GLY A 453 -4.86 -69.42 2.01
C GLY A 453 -5.42 -68.02 1.73
N LEU A 454 -6.30 -67.50 2.60
CA LEU A 454 -6.74 -66.10 2.60
C LEU A 454 -6.15 -65.39 3.82
N THR A 455 -5.45 -64.28 3.59
CA THR A 455 -4.69 -63.56 4.62
C THR A 455 -5.08 -62.09 4.67
N MET A 456 -5.35 -61.58 5.86
CA MET A 456 -5.46 -60.15 6.12
C MET A 456 -4.09 -59.55 6.37
N THR A 457 -3.82 -58.43 5.71
CA THR A 457 -2.56 -57.69 5.84
C THR A 457 -2.73 -56.54 6.83
N GLN A 458 -1.88 -56.52 7.85
CA GLN A 458 -1.77 -55.39 8.76
C GLN A 458 -0.99 -54.26 8.08
N TRP A 459 -1.42 -53.01 8.27
CA TRP A 459 -0.68 -51.82 7.88
C TRP A 459 -0.43 -50.92 9.09
N ASN A 460 0.77 -50.33 9.18
CA ASN A 460 1.14 -49.42 10.27
C ASN A 460 1.62 -48.09 9.73
N TYR A 461 1.30 -46.99 10.41
CA TYR A 461 1.78 -45.68 10.00
C TYR A 461 3.29 -45.53 10.23
N VAL A 462 3.96 -44.94 9.25
CA VAL A 462 5.32 -44.43 9.43
C VAL A 462 5.28 -43.28 10.44
N PRO A 463 6.17 -43.26 11.45
CA PRO A 463 6.30 -42.14 12.36
C PRO A 463 6.53 -40.84 11.58
N GLN A 464 5.72 -39.82 11.85
CA GLN A 464 5.94 -38.49 11.29
C GLN A 464 6.83 -37.68 12.23
N PRO A 465 7.84 -36.97 11.71
CA PRO A 465 8.62 -36.03 12.51
C PRO A 465 7.71 -34.88 12.91
N SER A 466 7.55 -34.72 14.20
CA SER A 466 6.86 -33.59 14.83
C SER A 466 7.81 -32.54 15.35
N GLU A 467 9.04 -32.97 15.63
CA GLU A 467 10.11 -32.06 15.93
C GLU A 467 10.55 -31.34 14.66
N PRO A 468 11.05 -30.12 14.81
CA PRO A 468 11.54 -29.38 13.70
C PRO A 468 12.74 -30.09 13.06
N LEU A 469 12.50 -30.63 11.87
CA LEU A 469 13.53 -31.12 10.97
C LEU A 469 14.60 -30.04 10.77
N ALA A 470 15.87 -30.39 11.00
CA ALA A 470 17.00 -29.52 10.70
C ALA A 470 16.90 -29.03 9.26
N VAL A 471 16.71 -27.72 9.07
CA VAL A 471 16.48 -27.15 7.74
C VAL A 471 17.80 -26.71 7.15
N THR A 472 18.23 -27.40 6.11
CA THR A 472 19.32 -26.94 5.24
C THR A 472 18.68 -26.33 4.01
N TYR A 473 18.88 -25.02 3.84
CA TYR A 473 18.45 -24.29 2.65
C TYR A 473 19.57 -24.27 1.62
N LEU A 474 19.18 -24.46 0.36
CA LEU A 474 20.04 -24.21 -0.79
C LEU A 474 20.10 -22.71 -1.08
N GLU A 475 21.26 -22.24 -1.53
CA GLU A 475 21.41 -20.88 -2.06
C GLU A 475 20.72 -20.76 -3.41
N THR A 476 19.98 -19.66 -3.61
CA THR A 476 19.24 -19.39 -4.84
C THR A 476 20.20 -19.14 -5.99
N GLY A 477 20.14 -19.96 -7.04
CA GLY A 477 20.89 -19.76 -8.29
C GLY A 477 20.08 -19.00 -9.35
N ASN A 478 20.76 -18.23 -10.20
CA ASN A 478 20.18 -17.61 -11.40
C ASN A 478 20.45 -18.48 -12.63
N MET A 479 19.41 -18.97 -13.29
CA MET A 479 19.54 -19.93 -14.39
C MET A 479 18.77 -19.45 -15.62
N SER A 480 19.49 -19.07 -16.68
CA SER A 480 18.91 -18.59 -17.95
C SER A 480 18.51 -19.71 -18.92
N SER A 481 19.07 -20.91 -18.79
CA SER A 481 18.63 -22.12 -19.52
C SER A 481 18.54 -23.32 -18.57
N VAL A 482 17.35 -23.55 -18.02
CA VAL A 482 17.11 -24.54 -16.96
C VAL A 482 17.42 -25.96 -17.43
N GLU A 483 17.02 -26.34 -18.64
CA GLU A 483 17.22 -27.68 -19.20
C GLU A 483 18.71 -28.06 -19.33
N THR A 484 19.47 -27.26 -20.07
CA THR A 484 20.93 -27.46 -20.25
C THR A 484 21.66 -27.51 -18.92
N ALA A 485 21.24 -26.68 -17.96
CA ALA A 485 21.87 -26.64 -16.66
C ALA A 485 21.53 -27.84 -15.78
N TYR A 486 20.28 -28.30 -15.77
CA TYR A 486 19.91 -29.53 -15.08
C TYR A 486 20.67 -30.73 -15.65
N GLN A 487 20.75 -30.84 -16.97
CA GLN A 487 21.47 -31.93 -17.59
C GLN A 487 22.98 -31.85 -17.30
N ASN A 488 23.60 -30.68 -17.40
CA ASN A 488 25.05 -30.53 -17.21
C ASN A 488 25.49 -30.54 -15.73
N LEU A 489 24.72 -29.94 -14.82
CA LEU A 489 25.12 -29.76 -13.42
C LEU A 489 24.60 -30.87 -12.50
N ILE A 490 23.54 -31.58 -12.90
CA ILE A 490 22.85 -32.57 -12.06
C ILE A 490 22.85 -33.93 -12.71
N ASP A 491 22.12 -34.09 -13.81
CA ASP A 491 21.83 -35.43 -14.33
C ASP A 491 23.09 -36.10 -14.84
N PHE A 492 23.97 -35.37 -15.53
CA PHE A 492 25.27 -35.88 -15.95
C PHE A 492 26.13 -36.30 -14.74
N PRO A 493 26.48 -35.43 -13.77
CA PRO A 493 27.25 -35.89 -12.61
C PRO A 493 26.57 -37.01 -11.80
N LEU A 494 25.24 -37.05 -11.70
CA LEU A 494 24.53 -38.14 -11.03
C LEU A 494 24.73 -39.48 -11.74
N VAL A 495 24.56 -39.52 -13.07
CA VAL A 495 24.75 -40.72 -13.89
C VAL A 495 26.20 -41.22 -13.80
N PHE A 496 27.18 -40.31 -13.86
CA PHE A 496 28.60 -40.65 -13.91
C PHE A 496 29.22 -40.93 -12.54
N GLU A 497 29.04 -40.04 -11.57
CA GLU A 497 29.74 -40.12 -10.27
C GLU A 497 29.02 -41.04 -9.29
N VAL A 498 27.68 -41.11 -9.35
CA VAL A 498 26.87 -41.84 -8.37
C VAL A 498 26.28 -43.13 -8.96
N GLY A 499 25.76 -43.07 -10.19
CA GLY A 499 25.16 -44.21 -10.88
C GLY A 499 26.17 -45.24 -11.42
N GLY A 500 27.47 -45.00 -11.26
CA GLY A 500 28.53 -45.92 -11.68
C GLY A 500 28.68 -46.03 -13.21
N GLY A 501 28.19 -45.05 -13.96
CA GLY A 501 28.22 -45.03 -15.42
C GLY A 501 29.62 -44.77 -15.99
N ILE A 502 30.50 -45.76 -15.93
CA ILE A 502 31.81 -45.85 -16.64
C ILE A 502 32.86 -44.81 -16.22
N SER A 503 34.10 -45.31 -16.04
CA SER A 503 35.32 -44.52 -15.82
C SER A 503 36.27 -44.65 -17.02
N PRO A 504 36.95 -43.57 -17.46
CA PRO A 504 36.97 -42.23 -16.85
C PRO A 504 35.82 -41.33 -17.30
N ALA A 505 35.48 -40.35 -16.44
CA ALA A 505 34.47 -39.34 -16.75
C ALA A 505 34.86 -38.53 -18.00
N PRO A 506 33.91 -38.19 -18.89
CA PRO A 506 34.18 -37.36 -20.05
C PRO A 506 34.62 -35.95 -19.64
N SER A 507 35.51 -35.33 -20.40
CA SER A 507 36.02 -33.98 -20.12
C SER A 507 35.00 -32.85 -20.35
N THR A 508 33.88 -33.13 -21.02
CA THR A 508 32.81 -32.17 -21.28
C THR A 508 31.41 -32.76 -21.02
N PRO A 509 30.56 -32.10 -20.21
CA PRO A 509 29.17 -32.49 -20.04
C PRO A 509 28.38 -32.27 -21.33
N SER A 510 27.44 -33.17 -21.64
CA SER A 510 26.59 -33.07 -22.83
C SER A 510 25.11 -33.22 -22.48
N PRO A 511 24.25 -32.24 -22.83
CA PRO A 511 22.82 -32.28 -22.54
C PRO A 511 22.08 -33.41 -23.28
N LEU A 512 22.62 -33.91 -24.40
CA LEU A 512 21.97 -34.88 -25.28
C LEU A 512 22.02 -36.33 -24.79
N VAL A 513 22.63 -36.57 -23.64
CA VAL A 513 22.96 -37.92 -23.13
C VAL A 513 21.79 -38.57 -22.40
N VAL A 514 21.01 -37.78 -21.66
CA VAL A 514 19.89 -38.28 -20.85
C VAL A 514 18.62 -38.10 -21.65
N GLU A 515 18.05 -39.22 -22.12
CA GLU A 515 16.80 -39.24 -22.88
C GLU A 515 15.59 -39.08 -21.95
N TYR A 516 15.64 -39.68 -20.76
CA TYR A 516 14.51 -39.72 -19.84
C TYR A 516 14.96 -39.89 -18.38
N LYS A 517 14.28 -39.18 -17.47
CA LYS A 517 14.49 -39.26 -16.02
C LYS A 517 13.16 -39.56 -15.32
N CYS A 518 13.16 -40.55 -14.43
CA CYS A 518 12.01 -40.92 -13.63
C CYS A 518 12.40 -41.15 -12.17
N ILE A 519 11.61 -40.68 -11.22
CA ILE A 519 11.76 -41.02 -9.80
C ILE A 519 10.60 -41.91 -9.41
N TYR A 520 10.87 -43.10 -8.87
CA TYR A 520 9.79 -44.00 -8.45
C TYR A 520 9.95 -44.51 -7.03
N GLN A 521 8.81 -44.77 -6.40
CA GLN A 521 8.72 -45.48 -5.14
C GLN A 521 8.79 -46.99 -5.33
N PRO A 522 9.19 -47.76 -4.30
CA PRO A 522 9.19 -49.22 -4.34
C PRO A 522 7.84 -49.80 -4.81
N GLY A 523 7.89 -50.72 -5.78
CA GLY A 523 6.70 -51.32 -6.39
C GLY A 523 6.11 -50.57 -7.58
N CYS A 524 6.71 -49.44 -7.98
CA CYS A 524 6.30 -48.64 -9.15
C CYS A 524 7.34 -48.62 -10.28
N GLU A 525 8.22 -49.62 -10.33
CA GLU A 525 9.29 -49.75 -11.32
C GLU A 525 8.73 -49.78 -12.76
N THR A 526 7.63 -50.51 -12.94
CA THR A 526 6.98 -50.72 -14.26
C THR A 526 6.41 -49.42 -14.84
N ALA A 527 5.95 -48.50 -14.00
CA ALA A 527 5.42 -47.20 -14.41
C ALA A 527 6.51 -46.31 -15.04
N CYS A 528 7.76 -46.45 -14.60
CA CYS A 528 8.90 -45.73 -15.17
C CYS A 528 9.56 -46.47 -16.34
N ARG A 529 9.65 -47.81 -16.29
CA ARG A 529 10.39 -48.62 -17.28
C ARG A 529 9.65 -48.81 -18.61
N ASN A 530 8.33 -48.85 -18.61
CA ASN A 530 7.53 -49.08 -19.83
C ASN A 530 7.27 -47.81 -20.66
N ASN A 531 7.97 -46.69 -20.38
CA ASN A 531 7.71 -45.45 -21.07
C ASN A 531 8.38 -45.40 -22.46
N THR A 532 7.56 -45.27 -23.51
CA THR A 532 7.98 -45.14 -24.91
C THR A 532 7.96 -43.70 -25.42
N ASP A 533 7.51 -42.73 -24.62
CA ASP A 533 7.39 -41.33 -25.05
C ASP A 533 8.77 -40.66 -25.18
N ARG A 534 9.23 -40.56 -26.43
CA ARG A 534 10.41 -39.84 -26.88
C ARG A 534 10.14 -38.33 -27.04
N THR A 535 9.58 -37.67 -26.03
CA THR A 535 9.43 -36.21 -26.10
C THR A 535 10.72 -35.53 -25.68
N THR A 536 11.25 -34.67 -26.55
CA THR A 536 12.52 -33.93 -26.43
C THR A 536 12.54 -32.83 -25.37
N ALA A 537 11.47 -32.62 -24.59
CA ALA A 537 11.43 -31.65 -23.51
C ALA A 537 11.61 -32.35 -22.15
N MET A 538 12.50 -31.83 -21.32
CA MET A 538 12.81 -32.37 -19.99
C MET A 538 11.61 -32.30 -19.02
N TYR A 539 10.74 -33.32 -19.04
CA TYR A 539 9.77 -33.56 -17.98
C TYR A 539 10.43 -34.43 -16.90
N MET A 540 10.48 -33.96 -15.65
CA MET A 540 10.70 -34.87 -14.53
C MET A 540 9.44 -35.70 -14.35
N VAL A 541 9.56 -36.99 -14.58
CA VAL A 541 8.47 -37.94 -14.34
C VAL A 541 8.68 -38.55 -12.97
N TYR A 542 7.57 -38.79 -12.29
CA TYR A 542 7.61 -39.52 -11.04
C TYR A 542 6.46 -40.49 -10.97
N ALA A 543 6.70 -41.60 -10.28
CA ALA A 543 5.74 -42.65 -10.03
C ALA A 543 5.63 -42.88 -8.53
N VAL A 544 4.45 -42.56 -8.00
CA VAL A 544 4.11 -42.73 -6.59
C VAL A 544 2.99 -43.75 -6.46
N ARG A 545 3.02 -44.53 -5.39
CA ARG A 545 1.97 -45.49 -5.10
C ARG A 545 0.83 -44.77 -4.38
N LYS A 546 -0.39 -44.84 -4.94
CA LYS A 546 -1.63 -44.33 -4.33
C LYS A 546 -2.64 -45.48 -4.31
N SER A 547 -3.13 -45.84 -3.12
CA SER A 547 -4.13 -46.90 -2.92
C SER A 547 -3.81 -48.22 -3.65
N GLY A 548 -2.59 -48.72 -3.51
CA GLY A 548 -2.12 -49.96 -4.13
C GLY A 548 -1.78 -49.89 -5.61
N THR A 549 -2.03 -48.75 -6.25
CA THR A 549 -1.79 -48.53 -7.68
C THR A 549 -0.67 -47.53 -7.88
N CYS A 550 0.19 -47.75 -8.89
CA CYS A 550 1.24 -46.81 -9.23
C CYS A 550 0.69 -45.69 -10.11
N TYR A 551 0.57 -44.51 -9.53
CA TYR A 551 0.21 -43.29 -10.22
C TYR A 551 1.45 -42.60 -10.77
N ARG A 552 1.35 -42.14 -12.01
CA ARG A 552 2.44 -41.51 -12.74
C ARG A 552 2.02 -40.11 -13.17
N GLU A 553 2.90 -39.13 -12.97
CA GLU A 553 2.66 -37.76 -13.41
C GLU A 553 3.94 -37.13 -13.98
N ARG A 554 3.74 -36.13 -14.85
CA ARG A 554 4.80 -35.34 -15.47
C ARG A 554 4.72 -33.93 -14.91
N PHE A 555 5.83 -33.38 -14.43
CA PHE A 555 5.85 -31.98 -14.04
C PHE A 555 6.19 -31.06 -15.21
N PRO A 556 5.35 -30.05 -15.50
CA PRO A 556 5.67 -29.04 -16.51
C PRO A 556 7.00 -28.35 -16.22
N PRO A 557 7.84 -28.09 -17.24
CA PRO A 557 9.07 -27.32 -17.10
C PRO A 557 8.84 -25.97 -16.43
N GLU A 558 7.65 -25.36 -16.58
CA GLU A 558 7.24 -24.09 -15.97
C GLU A 558 7.34 -24.06 -14.44
N LEU A 559 7.06 -25.18 -13.75
CA LEU A 559 7.24 -25.31 -12.29
C LEU A 559 8.71 -25.29 -11.87
N ILE A 560 9.62 -25.52 -12.83
CA ILE A 560 11.09 -25.55 -12.66
C ILE A 560 11.73 -24.26 -13.23
N ASN A 561 11.05 -23.57 -14.16
CA ASN A 561 11.71 -22.74 -15.18
C ASN A 561 12.07 -21.29 -14.82
N ARG A 562 11.64 -20.72 -13.68
CA ARG A 562 11.90 -19.28 -13.42
C ARG A 562 13.00 -19.01 -12.39
N ASN A 563 13.10 -19.81 -11.33
CA ASN A 563 14.06 -19.69 -10.22
C ASN A 563 14.38 -21.06 -9.57
N GLY A 564 14.27 -22.16 -10.34
CA GLY A 564 14.38 -23.53 -9.83
C GLY A 564 15.76 -23.84 -9.25
N PHE A 565 15.80 -24.49 -8.08
CA PHE A 565 17.04 -24.96 -7.50
C PHE A 565 17.55 -26.16 -8.27
N VAL A 566 18.79 -26.08 -8.74
CA VAL A 566 19.47 -27.17 -9.46
C VAL A 566 20.56 -27.68 -8.52
N SER A 567 20.20 -28.57 -7.59
CA SER A 567 21.16 -29.18 -6.66
C SER A 567 20.97 -30.68 -6.55
N ARG A 568 22.09 -31.41 -6.57
CA ARG A 568 22.12 -32.87 -6.37
C ARG A 568 21.66 -33.24 -4.97
N GLU A 569 21.80 -32.31 -4.02
CA GLU A 569 21.33 -32.49 -2.65
C GLU A 569 19.80 -32.64 -2.58
N CYS A 570 19.04 -32.06 -3.51
CA CYS A 570 17.59 -32.20 -3.54
C CYS A 570 17.12 -33.64 -3.77
N TYR A 571 17.94 -34.49 -4.41
CA TYR A 571 17.60 -35.91 -4.59
C TYR A 571 17.79 -36.72 -3.31
N GLY A 572 18.43 -36.15 -2.28
CA GLY A 572 18.60 -36.79 -0.98
C GLY A 572 19.19 -38.19 -1.07
N ILE A 573 20.26 -38.35 -1.86
CA ILE A 573 20.93 -39.65 -2.07
C ILE A 573 21.35 -40.23 -0.72
N GLY A 574 20.93 -41.47 -0.44
CA GLY A 574 21.16 -42.17 0.82
C GLY A 574 20.20 -41.78 1.96
N LYS A 575 19.15 -40.99 1.68
CA LYS A 575 18.23 -40.45 2.72
C LYS A 575 16.82 -41.05 2.67
N GLY A 576 16.44 -41.77 1.60
CA GLY A 576 15.12 -42.38 1.45
C GLY A 576 15.15 -43.79 0.87
N SER A 577 13.99 -44.28 0.42
CA SER A 577 13.79 -45.64 -0.12
C SER A 577 13.40 -45.66 -1.60
N SER A 578 13.32 -44.50 -2.25
CA SER A 578 12.93 -44.39 -3.66
C SER A 578 14.13 -44.62 -4.57
N THR A 579 13.87 -44.75 -5.87
CA THR A 579 14.90 -44.95 -6.89
C THR A 579 14.79 -43.87 -7.96
N LEU A 580 15.93 -43.31 -8.34
CA LEU A 580 16.07 -42.43 -9.48
C LEU A 580 16.54 -43.26 -10.68
N PHE A 581 15.79 -43.20 -11.77
CA PHE A 581 16.02 -43.95 -13.00
C PHE A 581 16.32 -42.99 -14.16
N PHE A 582 17.37 -43.31 -14.88
CA PHE A 582 17.79 -42.63 -16.10
C PHE A 582 17.80 -43.60 -17.27
N LYS A 583 17.30 -43.14 -18.41
CA LYS A 583 17.50 -43.77 -19.70
C LYS A 583 18.48 -42.92 -20.51
N LEU A 584 19.52 -43.54 -21.04
CA LEU A 584 20.55 -42.87 -21.81
C LEU A 584 20.29 -43.02 -23.32
N ASP A 585 20.53 -41.96 -24.09
CA ASP A 585 20.51 -42.04 -25.55
C ASP A 585 21.80 -42.73 -26.02
N THR A 586 21.68 -44.01 -26.38
CA THR A 586 22.80 -44.84 -26.82
C THR A 586 23.55 -44.29 -28.03
N ASN A 587 22.88 -43.52 -28.90
CA ASN A 587 23.51 -42.89 -30.06
C ASN A 587 24.28 -41.63 -29.65
N ALA A 588 23.71 -40.83 -28.75
CA ALA A 588 24.40 -39.66 -28.20
C ALA A 588 25.61 -40.08 -27.38
N THR A 589 25.48 -41.10 -26.52
CA THR A 589 26.62 -41.63 -25.73
C THR A 589 27.73 -42.13 -26.65
N ALA A 590 27.40 -42.86 -27.72
CA ALA A 590 28.39 -43.33 -28.70
C ALA A 590 29.08 -42.18 -29.44
N LYS A 591 28.32 -41.14 -29.86
CA LYS A 591 28.85 -39.94 -30.52
C LYS A 591 29.81 -39.14 -29.62
N HIS A 592 29.61 -39.20 -28.31
CA HIS A 592 30.48 -38.59 -27.31
C HIS A 592 31.63 -39.51 -26.88
N GLY A 593 31.84 -40.65 -27.55
CA GLY A 593 32.97 -41.55 -27.32
C GLY A 593 32.75 -42.58 -26.22
N TRP A 594 31.52 -42.75 -25.72
CA TRP A 594 31.22 -43.67 -24.62
C TRP A 594 30.79 -45.03 -25.17
N GLN A 595 31.78 -45.87 -25.43
CA GLN A 595 31.53 -47.23 -25.90
C GLN A 595 31.11 -48.12 -24.73
N GLY A 596 29.97 -48.81 -24.87
CA GLY A 596 29.47 -49.75 -23.85
C GLY A 596 28.67 -49.11 -22.70
N ALA A 597 28.22 -47.86 -22.84
CA ALA A 597 27.32 -47.23 -21.86
C ALA A 597 26.05 -48.07 -21.64
N PRO A 598 25.63 -48.30 -20.38
CA PRO A 598 24.38 -49.01 -20.12
C PRO A 598 23.21 -48.17 -20.64
N ALA A 599 22.20 -48.81 -21.23
CA ALA A 599 21.00 -48.11 -21.70
C ALA A 599 20.20 -47.47 -20.56
N PHE A 600 20.38 -47.97 -19.32
CA PHE A 600 19.69 -47.52 -18.12
C PHE A 600 20.64 -47.41 -16.94
N VAL A 601 20.42 -46.40 -16.10
CA VAL A 601 21.15 -46.19 -14.83
C VAL A 601 20.14 -45.99 -13.71
N GLU A 602 20.32 -46.70 -12.60
CA GLU A 602 19.48 -46.59 -11.41
C GLU A 602 20.31 -46.18 -10.20
N ILE A 603 19.82 -45.18 -9.48
CA ILE A 603 20.41 -44.68 -8.25
C ILE A 603 19.40 -44.97 -7.12
N PRO A 604 19.65 -46.01 -6.31
CA PRO A 604 18.75 -46.38 -5.21
C PRO A 604 18.91 -45.44 -4.01
N ASN A 605 17.99 -45.55 -3.06
CA ASN A 605 17.98 -44.84 -1.77
C ASN A 605 17.90 -43.30 -1.89
N VAL A 606 17.21 -42.79 -2.91
CA VAL A 606 16.91 -41.36 -3.02
C VAL A 606 15.72 -40.98 -2.14
N ALA A 607 15.56 -39.69 -1.87
CA ALA A 607 14.42 -39.16 -1.12
C ALA A 607 13.08 -39.43 -1.83
N ASP A 608 11.99 -39.29 -1.10
CA ASP A 608 10.65 -39.44 -1.64
C ASP A 608 10.38 -38.45 -2.80
N PRO A 609 9.65 -38.84 -3.89
CA PRO A 609 9.41 -37.93 -5.01
C PRO A 609 8.81 -36.58 -4.61
N ASN A 610 7.91 -36.56 -3.62
CA ASN A 610 7.30 -35.30 -3.15
C ASN A 610 8.27 -34.46 -2.33
N ALA A 611 9.20 -35.07 -1.60
CA ALA A 611 10.27 -34.35 -0.90
C ALA A 611 11.29 -33.74 -1.87
N ILE A 612 11.63 -34.48 -2.94
CA ILE A 612 12.49 -33.98 -4.02
C ILE A 612 11.83 -32.79 -4.71
N LEU A 613 10.54 -32.91 -5.03
CA LEU A 613 9.74 -31.83 -5.62
C LEU A 613 9.70 -30.59 -4.71
N ALA A 614 9.39 -30.77 -3.42
CA ALA A 614 9.39 -29.69 -2.44
C ALA A 614 10.76 -28.99 -2.35
N CYS A 615 11.87 -29.74 -2.44
CA CYS A 615 13.21 -29.16 -2.48
C CYS A 615 13.47 -28.35 -3.75
N ILE A 616 13.09 -28.85 -4.92
CA ILE A 616 13.32 -28.16 -6.19
C ILE A 616 12.57 -26.82 -6.24
N MET A 617 11.35 -26.78 -5.71
CA MET A 617 10.54 -25.55 -5.64
C MET A 617 10.92 -24.64 -4.47
N GLY A 618 11.26 -25.21 -3.31
CA GLY A 618 11.38 -24.54 -2.03
C GLY A 618 12.80 -24.39 -1.48
N GLY A 619 13.80 -25.03 -2.09
CA GLY A 619 15.21 -24.97 -1.68
C GLY A 619 15.54 -25.73 -0.41
N ARG A 620 14.59 -26.45 0.17
CA ARG A 620 14.80 -27.24 1.39
C ARG A 620 15.32 -28.63 1.07
N VAL A 621 16.55 -28.92 1.46
CA VAL A 621 17.16 -30.24 1.25
C VAL A 621 16.44 -31.31 2.09
N PRO A 622 16.04 -32.45 1.50
CA PRO A 622 15.51 -33.57 2.28
C PRO A 622 16.59 -34.09 3.24
N VAL A 623 16.24 -34.38 4.49
CA VAL A 623 17.16 -34.98 5.47
C VAL A 623 16.74 -36.41 5.80
N LYS A 624 17.71 -37.21 6.28
CA LYS A 624 17.45 -38.62 6.62
C LYS A 624 16.47 -38.67 7.79
N GLY A 625 15.37 -39.40 7.63
CA GLY A 625 14.31 -39.50 8.63
C GLY A 625 13.13 -38.54 8.42
N ASP A 626 13.14 -37.74 7.35
CA ASP A 626 11.94 -37.01 6.93
C ASP A 626 10.81 -38.01 6.62
N ALA A 627 9.63 -37.78 7.18
CA ALA A 627 8.47 -38.54 6.73
C ALA A 627 8.14 -38.16 5.29
N PRO A 628 7.62 -39.10 4.51
CA PRO A 628 7.14 -38.81 3.17
C PRO A 628 5.98 -37.80 3.24
N PHE A 629 5.96 -36.91 2.27
CA PHE A 629 4.85 -35.97 2.08
C PHE A 629 3.64 -36.75 1.55
N PRO A 630 2.41 -36.45 2.01
CA PRO A 630 1.21 -37.13 1.52
C PRO A 630 1.04 -36.93 0.01
N SER A 631 0.48 -37.90 -0.72
CA SER A 631 0.26 -37.77 -2.18
C SER A 631 -0.58 -36.56 -2.59
N GLY A 632 -1.43 -36.06 -1.69
CA GLY A 632 -2.17 -34.81 -1.89
C GLY A 632 -1.28 -33.59 -2.11
N PHE A 633 -0.03 -33.60 -1.61
CA PHE A 633 0.94 -32.53 -1.85
C PHE A 633 1.20 -32.31 -3.34
N GLN A 634 1.37 -33.38 -4.10
CA GLN A 634 1.60 -33.32 -5.54
C GLN A 634 0.39 -32.71 -6.27
N ASN A 635 -0.83 -33.15 -5.94
CA ASN A 635 -2.06 -32.63 -6.56
C ASN A 635 -2.22 -31.13 -6.27
N MET A 636 -1.86 -30.69 -5.06
CA MET A 636 -1.91 -29.26 -4.69
C MET A 636 -0.88 -28.45 -5.46
N VAL A 637 0.34 -28.96 -5.62
CA VAL A 637 1.40 -28.26 -6.33
C VAL A 637 1.07 -28.11 -7.81
N SER A 638 0.58 -29.16 -8.46
CA SER A 638 0.27 -29.17 -9.89
C SER A 638 -0.90 -28.25 -10.27
N LEU A 639 -1.86 -28.02 -9.36
CA LEU A 639 -2.95 -27.07 -9.54
C LEU A 639 -2.53 -25.59 -9.40
N GLY A 640 -1.33 -25.32 -8.90
CA GLY A 640 -0.89 -23.96 -8.53
C GLY A 640 -1.40 -23.51 -7.17
N THR A 641 -0.98 -22.33 -6.73
CA THR A 641 -1.27 -21.86 -5.35
C THR A 641 -2.72 -21.40 -5.19
N GLY A 642 -3.30 -20.73 -6.20
CA GLY A 642 -4.55 -19.98 -6.06
C GLY A 642 -4.49 -18.83 -5.03
N MET A 643 -3.29 -18.46 -4.56
CA MET A 643 -3.09 -17.50 -3.48
C MET A 643 -2.75 -16.11 -4.00
N VAL A 644 -3.22 -15.10 -3.27
CA VAL A 644 -2.92 -13.69 -3.51
C VAL A 644 -2.30 -13.08 -2.25
N LEU A 645 -1.11 -12.50 -2.38
CA LEU A 645 -0.53 -11.67 -1.34
C LEU A 645 -1.05 -10.25 -1.53
N THR A 646 -1.71 -9.73 -0.51
CA THR A 646 -2.15 -8.34 -0.46
C THR A 646 -1.22 -7.58 0.48
N VAL A 647 -0.61 -6.51 -0.05
CA VAL A 647 0.21 -5.57 0.71
C VAL A 647 -0.45 -4.21 0.64
N ILE A 648 -0.88 -3.69 1.79
CA ILE A 648 -1.46 -2.35 1.91
C ILE A 648 -0.43 -1.45 2.56
N PHE A 649 -0.03 -0.41 1.84
CA PHE A 649 0.85 0.66 2.32
C PHE A 649 0.01 1.89 2.64
N GLY A 650 -0.09 2.19 3.93
CA GLY A 650 -0.61 3.45 4.44
C GLY A 650 0.51 4.44 4.71
N ASP A 651 0.44 5.62 4.10
CA ASP A 651 1.32 6.76 4.40
C ASP A 651 0.91 7.49 5.71
N GLY A 652 0.02 6.88 6.51
CA GLY A 652 -0.36 7.37 7.82
C GLY A 652 -1.10 8.71 7.80
N SER A 653 -0.79 9.55 8.79
CA SER A 653 -1.36 10.90 8.93
C SER A 653 -0.79 11.92 7.94
N GLU A 654 0.31 11.61 7.25
CA GLU A 654 1.01 12.59 6.43
C GLU A 654 0.18 13.07 5.23
N ARG A 655 -0.44 12.12 4.52
CA ARG A 655 -1.35 12.41 3.41
C ARG A 655 -2.62 13.12 3.90
N VAL A 656 -3.13 12.72 5.06
CA VAL A 656 -4.31 13.35 5.67
C VAL A 656 -4.02 14.82 6.02
N LEU A 657 -2.88 15.12 6.65
CA LEU A 657 -2.46 16.47 6.99
C LEU A 657 -2.22 17.31 5.73
N SER A 658 -1.57 16.75 4.70
CA SER A 658 -1.38 17.42 3.42
C SER A 658 -2.73 17.79 2.77
N ASN A 659 -3.69 16.86 2.77
CA ASN A 659 -5.06 17.09 2.29
C ASN A 659 -5.79 18.15 3.13
N MET A 660 -5.59 18.20 4.45
CA MET A 660 -6.15 19.24 5.30
C MET A 660 -5.58 20.63 4.97
N TYR A 661 -4.26 20.77 4.82
CA TYR A 661 -3.65 22.06 4.44
C TYR A 661 -4.12 22.53 3.06
N ALA A 662 -4.29 21.58 2.14
CA ALA A 662 -4.85 21.82 0.83
C ALA A 662 -6.27 22.39 0.91
N LEU A 663 -7.15 21.76 1.69
CA LEU A 663 -8.52 22.20 1.90
C LEU A 663 -8.59 23.57 2.57
N VAL A 664 -7.75 23.84 3.58
CA VAL A 664 -7.67 25.16 4.24
C VAL A 664 -7.24 26.25 3.25
N SER A 665 -6.24 25.96 2.41
CA SER A 665 -5.78 26.88 1.37
C SER A 665 -6.86 27.11 0.29
N LEU A 666 -7.60 26.07 -0.11
CA LEU A 666 -8.74 26.20 -1.04
C LEU A 666 -9.87 27.03 -0.44
N ALA A 667 -10.29 26.74 0.80
CA ALA A 667 -11.29 27.52 1.52
C ALA A 667 -10.89 28.99 1.63
N GLY A 668 -9.61 29.23 1.91
CA GLY A 668 -9.06 30.58 1.93
C GLY A 668 -9.03 31.26 0.57
N ALA A 669 -8.76 30.53 -0.52
CA ALA A 669 -8.86 31.03 -1.88
C ALA A 669 -10.30 31.39 -2.27
N THR A 670 -11.29 30.62 -1.82
CA THR A 670 -12.72 30.90 -1.98
C THR A 670 -13.12 32.15 -1.19
N MET A 671 -12.64 32.27 0.05
CA MET A 671 -12.84 33.49 0.84
C MET A 671 -12.21 34.72 0.17
N TYR A 672 -11.01 34.59 -0.37
CA TYR A 672 -10.36 35.66 -1.14
C TYR A 672 -11.19 36.06 -2.36
N ALA A 673 -11.69 35.10 -3.15
CA ALA A 673 -12.60 35.38 -4.27
C ALA A 673 -13.88 36.11 -3.82
N GLY A 674 -14.45 35.72 -2.67
CA GLY A 674 -15.57 36.41 -2.05
C GLY A 674 -15.24 37.87 -1.70
N PHE A 675 -14.07 38.13 -1.10
CA PHE A 675 -13.62 39.50 -0.83
C PHE A 675 -13.37 40.30 -2.11
N VAL A 676 -12.82 39.67 -3.14
CA VAL A 676 -12.63 40.29 -4.46
C VAL A 676 -13.97 40.71 -5.07
N LEU A 677 -15.00 39.84 -5.01
CA LEU A 677 -16.36 40.18 -5.45
C LEU A 677 -16.98 41.32 -4.63
N LEU A 678 -16.86 41.25 -3.30
CA LEU A 678 -17.38 42.27 -2.39
C LEU A 678 -16.73 43.64 -2.63
N GLU A 679 -15.40 43.68 -2.75
CA GLU A 679 -14.67 44.92 -2.98
C GLU A 679 -14.88 45.46 -4.39
N THR A 680 -15.00 44.61 -5.42
CA THR A 680 -15.42 45.05 -6.76
C THR A 680 -16.82 45.67 -6.74
N TRP A 681 -17.77 45.05 -6.03
CA TRP A 681 -19.12 45.61 -5.87
C TRP A 681 -19.06 46.98 -5.19
N ARG A 682 -18.30 47.13 -4.10
CA ARG A 682 -18.07 48.42 -3.42
C ARG A 682 -17.46 49.47 -4.33
N MET A 683 -16.49 49.12 -5.18
CA MET A 683 -15.93 50.04 -6.17
C MET A 683 -16.96 50.48 -7.21
N SER A 684 -17.75 49.52 -7.71
CA SER A 684 -18.80 49.80 -8.69
C SER A 684 -19.86 50.75 -8.13
N GLU A 685 -20.21 50.57 -6.86
CA GLU A 685 -21.14 51.43 -6.12
C GLU A 685 -20.56 52.85 -5.99
N LEU A 686 -19.26 52.98 -5.68
CA LEU A 686 -18.59 54.27 -5.59
C LEU A 686 -18.55 55.01 -6.92
N VAL A 687 -18.29 54.31 -8.04
CA VAL A 687 -18.42 54.88 -9.40
C VAL A 687 -19.85 55.34 -9.66
N ARG A 688 -20.84 54.49 -9.35
CA ARG A 688 -22.26 54.78 -9.61
C ARG A 688 -22.73 55.99 -8.83
N ARG A 689 -22.34 56.10 -7.55
CA ARG A 689 -22.62 57.25 -6.70
C ARG A 689 -21.94 58.51 -7.19
N ALA A 690 -20.65 58.44 -7.55
CA ALA A 690 -19.95 59.57 -8.15
C ALA A 690 -20.62 60.05 -9.45
N TYR A 691 -21.13 59.12 -10.28
CA TYR A 691 -21.87 59.48 -11.50
C TYR A 691 -23.24 60.10 -11.19
N ALA A 692 -23.88 59.71 -10.10
CA ALA A 692 -25.15 60.29 -9.65
C ALA A 692 -24.98 61.69 -9.05
N THR A 693 -23.87 61.97 -8.34
CA THR A 693 -23.65 63.23 -7.62
C THR A 693 -23.01 64.35 -8.44
N THR A 694 -22.32 64.04 -9.54
CA THR A 694 -21.73 65.07 -10.43
C THR A 694 -22.17 64.94 -11.89
N ARG A 695 -22.45 66.08 -12.54
CA ARG A 695 -22.71 66.17 -13.99
C ARG A 695 -21.44 66.38 -14.83
N SER A 696 -20.29 66.68 -14.20
CA SER A 696 -19.04 66.95 -14.92
C SER A 696 -18.44 65.68 -15.53
N GLY A 697 -18.34 65.66 -16.86
CA GLY A 697 -17.71 64.57 -17.60
C GLY A 697 -16.23 64.37 -17.26
N LEU A 698 -15.53 65.43 -16.81
CA LEU A 698 -14.12 65.38 -16.40
C LEU A 698 -13.94 64.62 -15.08
N VAL A 699 -14.73 64.96 -14.06
CA VAL A 699 -14.68 64.30 -12.74
C VAL A 699 -15.04 62.82 -12.86
N ARG A 700 -16.09 62.52 -13.64
CA ARG A 700 -16.47 61.13 -13.95
C ARG A 700 -15.32 60.34 -14.56
N ARG A 701 -14.56 60.95 -15.49
CA ARG A 701 -13.39 60.32 -16.11
C ARG A 701 -12.25 60.09 -15.11
N GLN A 702 -11.89 61.11 -14.33
CA GLN A 702 -10.82 61.04 -13.34
C GLN A 702 -11.09 59.99 -12.24
N VAL A 703 -12.33 59.90 -11.74
CA VAL A 703 -12.73 58.88 -10.75
C VAL A 703 -12.65 57.47 -11.35
N SER A 704 -13.16 57.27 -12.57
CA SER A 704 -13.07 55.97 -13.26
C SER A 704 -11.62 55.53 -13.49
N HIS A 705 -10.75 56.48 -13.80
CA HIS A 705 -9.33 56.24 -14.03
C HIS A 705 -8.59 55.89 -12.73
N SER A 706 -8.85 56.62 -11.64
CA SER A 706 -8.28 56.30 -10.31
C SER A 706 -8.68 54.91 -9.81
N ILE A 707 -9.91 54.46 -10.08
CA ILE A 707 -10.35 53.11 -9.71
C ILE A 707 -9.70 52.05 -10.59
N ALA A 708 -9.58 52.28 -11.90
CA ALA A 708 -8.91 51.36 -12.82
C ALA A 708 -7.42 51.17 -12.48
N ILE A 709 -6.74 52.22 -11.98
CA ILE A 709 -5.34 52.16 -11.53
C ILE A 709 -5.20 51.47 -10.16
N THR A 710 -6.25 51.47 -9.34
CA THR A 710 -6.23 50.78 -8.04
C THR A 710 -6.28 49.27 -8.26
N THR A 711 -5.19 48.56 -7.96
CA THR A 711 -5.16 47.10 -8.12
C THR A 711 -6.03 46.44 -7.06
N LEU A 712 -7.03 45.68 -7.51
CA LEU A 712 -8.02 45.03 -6.65
C LEU A 712 -7.37 44.08 -5.62
N SER A 713 -6.34 43.32 -6.03
CA SER A 713 -5.60 42.41 -5.14
C SER A 713 -4.96 43.14 -3.96
N PHE A 714 -4.33 44.30 -4.20
CA PHE A 714 -3.67 45.09 -3.17
C PHE A 714 -4.66 45.60 -2.13
N ARG A 715 -5.81 46.13 -2.59
CA ARG A 715 -6.88 46.56 -1.68
C ARG A 715 -7.40 45.42 -0.82
N VAL A 716 -7.76 44.29 -1.44
CA VAL A 716 -8.30 43.12 -0.72
C VAL A 716 -7.30 42.62 0.31
N TRP A 717 -6.03 42.43 -0.08
CA TRP A 717 -4.98 41.98 0.83
C TRP A 717 -4.72 42.96 1.98
N ARG A 718 -4.83 44.28 1.77
CA ARG A 718 -4.63 45.26 2.85
C ARG A 718 -5.77 45.29 3.86
N LEU A 719 -7.01 45.34 3.37
CA LEU A 719 -8.18 45.38 4.25
C LEU A 719 -8.32 44.08 5.05
N HIS A 720 -8.14 42.94 4.39
CA HIS A 720 -8.35 41.61 4.97
C HIS A 720 -7.05 40.88 5.38
N TYR A 721 -5.93 41.61 5.51
CA TYR A 721 -4.60 41.05 5.74
C TYR A 721 -4.51 39.97 6.85
N PRO A 722 -5.09 40.16 8.06
CA PRO A 722 -4.93 39.17 9.15
C PRO A 722 -5.50 37.81 8.77
N TYR A 723 -6.65 37.79 8.07
CA TYR A 723 -7.29 36.58 7.61
C TYR A 723 -6.51 35.94 6.45
N LEU A 724 -6.09 36.77 5.48
CA LEU A 724 -5.40 36.31 4.28
C LEU A 724 -3.95 35.90 4.54
N CYS A 725 -3.29 36.44 5.57
CA CYS A 725 -1.91 36.10 5.89
C CYS A 725 -1.75 34.65 6.36
N MET A 726 -2.67 34.16 7.20
CA MET A 726 -2.66 32.75 7.64
C MET A 726 -2.91 31.80 6.47
N ILE A 727 -3.90 32.11 5.63
CA ILE A 727 -4.19 31.32 4.42
C ILE A 727 -3.01 31.35 3.45
N GLY A 728 -2.44 32.53 3.22
CA GLY A 728 -1.27 32.70 2.36
C GLY A 728 -0.08 31.89 2.86
N PHE A 729 0.13 31.81 4.18
CA PHE A 729 1.13 30.92 4.77
C PHE A 729 0.87 29.46 4.40
N PHE A 730 -0.36 28.95 4.60
CA PHE A 730 -0.69 27.57 4.23
C PHE A 730 -0.56 27.32 2.72
N THR A 731 -0.87 28.30 1.87
CA THR A 731 -0.63 28.20 0.42
C THR A 731 0.86 28.06 0.09
N VAL A 732 1.71 28.91 0.67
CA VAL A 732 3.17 28.86 0.47
C VAL A 732 3.76 27.56 1.03
N PHE A 733 3.32 27.16 2.22
CA PHE A 733 3.77 25.94 2.88
C PHE A 733 3.38 24.68 2.10
N SER A 734 2.12 24.58 1.65
CA SER A 734 1.64 23.46 0.83
C SER A 734 2.39 23.38 -0.51
N TRP A 735 2.59 24.53 -1.16
CA TRP A 735 3.42 24.61 -2.36
C TRP A 735 4.85 24.13 -2.12
N LEU A 736 5.48 24.56 -1.02
CA LEU A 736 6.84 24.16 -0.66
C LEU A 736 6.96 22.64 -0.45
N LEU A 737 6.03 22.04 0.29
CA LEU A 737 6.01 20.57 0.51
C LEU A 737 5.90 19.81 -0.82
N GLY A 738 5.00 20.26 -1.70
CA GLY A 738 4.74 19.62 -2.99
C GLY A 738 5.88 19.80 -3.99
N ALA A 739 6.35 21.03 -4.19
CA ALA A 739 7.42 21.34 -5.15
C ALA A 739 8.75 20.68 -4.77
N SER A 740 9.04 20.60 -3.47
CA SER A 740 10.27 19.99 -2.97
C SER A 740 10.14 18.49 -2.67
N ASN A 741 9.00 17.85 -2.88
CA ASN A 741 8.83 16.40 -2.62
C ASN A 741 9.32 15.97 -1.22
N THR A 742 9.04 16.75 -0.17
CA THR A 742 9.48 16.47 1.21
C THR A 742 8.64 15.42 1.93
N LEU A 743 7.78 14.72 1.19
CA LEU A 743 6.85 13.75 1.74
C LEU A 743 7.57 12.44 2.10
N CYS A 744 7.14 11.82 3.19
CA CYS A 744 7.51 10.45 3.54
C CYS A 744 6.60 9.48 2.79
N SER A 745 7.14 8.32 2.49
CA SER A 745 6.42 7.25 1.79
C SER A 745 7.08 5.92 2.08
N TRP A 746 6.38 4.84 1.76
CA TRP A 746 6.97 3.52 1.71
C TRP A 746 7.93 3.39 0.52
N TYR A 747 9.12 2.86 0.78
CA TYR A 747 10.15 2.57 -0.21
C TYR A 747 10.49 1.09 -0.21
N VAL A 748 10.73 0.54 -1.40
CA VAL A 748 11.32 -0.80 -1.59
C VAL A 748 12.63 -0.58 -2.34
N GLY A 749 13.76 -0.74 -1.65
CA GLY A 749 15.04 -0.22 -2.13
C GLY A 749 14.97 1.30 -2.34
N ASP A 750 15.32 1.77 -3.54
CA ASP A 750 15.35 3.21 -3.85
C ASP A 750 14.05 3.76 -4.48
N GLN A 751 13.06 2.90 -4.76
CA GLN A 751 11.81 3.26 -5.43
C GLN A 751 10.64 3.36 -4.45
N ARG A 752 9.71 4.30 -4.68
CA ARG A 752 8.49 4.42 -3.88
C ARG A 752 7.54 3.27 -4.19
N ALA A 753 6.94 2.68 -3.17
CA ALA A 753 5.97 1.60 -3.33
C ALA A 753 4.78 1.99 -4.25
N SER A 754 4.40 3.27 -4.28
CA SER A 754 3.36 3.80 -5.18
C SER A 754 3.74 3.83 -6.66
N GLU A 755 5.03 3.78 -6.97
CA GLU A 755 5.56 3.90 -8.34
C GLU A 755 5.97 2.54 -8.92
N ILE A 756 6.07 1.51 -8.08
CA ILE A 756 6.46 0.17 -8.49
C ILE A 756 5.25 -0.55 -9.08
N LYS A 757 5.39 -1.09 -10.29
CA LYS A 757 4.39 -1.99 -10.87
C LYS A 757 4.38 -3.31 -10.10
N ALA A 758 3.20 -3.91 -9.93
CA ALA A 758 3.07 -5.15 -9.18
C ALA A 758 4.01 -6.28 -9.68
N GLU A 759 4.28 -6.33 -10.99
CA GLU A 759 5.16 -7.34 -11.60
C GLU A 759 6.66 -7.15 -11.29
N GLU A 760 7.06 -5.95 -10.88
CA GLU A 760 8.48 -5.58 -10.66
C GLU A 760 8.86 -5.57 -9.17
N MET A 761 7.88 -5.71 -8.27
CA MET A 761 8.13 -5.63 -6.83
C MET A 761 8.80 -6.90 -6.31
N ASN A 762 9.98 -6.75 -5.70
CA ASN A 762 10.63 -7.84 -4.99
C ASN A 762 9.99 -8.02 -3.59
N LEU A 763 9.20 -9.08 -3.44
CA LEU A 763 8.47 -9.42 -2.21
C LEU A 763 9.37 -9.91 -1.06
N ALA A 764 10.63 -10.24 -1.34
CA ALA A 764 11.62 -10.62 -0.33
C ALA A 764 12.20 -9.42 0.42
N VAL A 765 12.19 -8.23 -0.19
CA VAL A 765 12.78 -7.01 0.37
C VAL A 765 11.81 -6.39 1.37
N ILE A 766 12.32 -6.04 2.56
CA ILE A 766 11.51 -5.34 3.56
C ILE A 766 11.31 -3.90 3.11
N PRO A 767 10.06 -3.45 2.94
CA PRO A 767 9.79 -2.05 2.68
C PRO A 767 10.11 -1.19 3.90
N GLU A 768 10.67 -0.01 3.68
CA GLU A 768 10.99 0.97 4.71
C GLU A 768 10.14 2.22 4.54
N TYR A 769 9.60 2.75 5.64
CA TYR A 769 8.90 4.02 5.62
C TYR A 769 9.87 5.14 5.97
N VAL A 770 10.27 5.94 4.97
CA VAL A 770 11.34 6.93 5.10
C VAL A 770 10.90 8.29 4.58
N CYS A 771 11.28 9.33 5.31
CA CYS A 771 11.12 10.71 4.91
C CYS A 771 12.34 11.17 4.10
N ARG A 772 12.17 11.50 2.81
CA ARG A 772 13.25 12.15 2.06
C ARG A 772 13.30 13.63 2.44
N GLY A 773 14.51 14.18 2.48
CA GLY A 773 14.72 15.60 2.83
C GLY A 773 14.15 16.59 1.81
N GLY A 774 13.66 16.11 0.67
CA GLY A 774 13.12 16.89 -0.44
C GLY A 774 14.21 17.49 -1.33
N ASP A 775 13.86 18.19 -2.40
CA ASP A 775 14.75 18.89 -3.32
C ASP A 775 14.64 20.42 -3.17
N PRO A 776 15.71 21.13 -2.74
CA PRO A 776 15.68 22.58 -2.61
C PRO A 776 15.41 23.30 -3.94
N VAL A 777 15.74 22.69 -5.08
CA VAL A 777 15.48 23.24 -6.42
C VAL A 777 14.27 22.62 -7.11
N GLY A 778 13.48 21.80 -6.40
CA GLY A 778 12.33 21.11 -6.98
C GLY A 778 11.28 22.06 -7.61
N HIS A 779 11.20 23.30 -7.12
CA HIS A 779 10.37 24.37 -7.68
C HIS A 779 10.81 24.87 -9.07
N LEU A 780 11.97 24.40 -9.57
CA LEU A 780 12.50 24.68 -10.91
C LEU A 780 12.55 23.42 -11.78
N SER A 781 12.02 22.28 -11.31
CA SER A 781 12.20 20.99 -11.98
C SER A 781 11.45 20.86 -13.30
N SER A 782 10.40 21.65 -13.51
CA SER A 782 9.57 21.60 -14.72
C SER A 782 8.97 22.96 -15.06
N GLY A 783 8.53 23.14 -16.30
CA GLY A 783 7.81 24.35 -16.72
C GLY A 783 6.53 24.59 -15.92
N MET A 784 5.86 23.53 -15.47
CA MET A 784 4.67 23.67 -14.62
C MET A 784 5.02 24.15 -13.21
N GLU A 785 6.13 23.69 -12.63
CA GLU A 785 6.63 24.21 -11.35
C GLU A 785 7.05 25.68 -11.44
N LEU A 786 7.56 26.14 -12.59
CA LEU A 786 7.87 27.56 -12.80
C LEU A 786 6.61 28.44 -12.75
N VAL A 787 5.50 27.98 -13.36
CA VAL A 787 4.22 28.70 -13.29
C VAL A 787 3.68 28.71 -11.86
N ARG A 788 3.82 27.60 -11.12
CA ARG A 788 3.46 27.51 -9.69
C ARG A 788 4.28 28.46 -8.83
N LEU A 789 5.58 28.57 -9.09
CA LEU A 789 6.48 29.52 -8.45
C LEU A 789 6.02 30.96 -8.69
N LEU A 790 5.71 31.34 -9.93
CA LEU A 790 5.24 32.68 -10.27
C LEU A 790 3.90 33.02 -9.60
N SER A 791 2.97 32.06 -9.57
CA SER A 791 1.69 32.24 -8.87
C SER A 791 1.93 32.43 -7.36
N THR A 792 2.77 31.61 -6.75
CA THR A 792 3.08 31.66 -5.31
C THR A 792 3.88 32.90 -4.93
N ALA A 793 4.75 33.40 -5.81
CA ALA A 793 5.47 34.66 -5.63
C ALA A 793 4.53 35.84 -5.43
N SER A 794 3.37 35.87 -6.10
CA SER A 794 2.36 36.90 -5.84
C SER A 794 1.82 36.86 -4.41
N VAL A 795 1.58 35.66 -3.86
CA VAL A 795 1.11 35.46 -2.48
C VAL A 795 2.19 35.88 -1.47
N VAL A 796 3.44 35.45 -1.70
CA VAL A 796 4.59 35.83 -0.84
C VAL A 796 4.79 37.35 -0.84
N CYS A 797 4.66 37.99 -1.99
CA CYS A 797 4.71 39.46 -2.11
C CYS A 797 3.68 40.13 -1.19
N PHE A 798 2.42 39.69 -1.20
CA PHE A 798 1.40 40.26 -0.33
C PHE A 798 1.65 39.98 1.16
N ILE A 799 2.15 38.80 1.52
CA ILE A 799 2.54 38.48 2.90
C ILE A 799 3.64 39.43 3.39
N MET A 800 4.66 39.67 2.56
CA MET A 800 5.79 40.54 2.88
C MET A 800 5.39 42.02 2.98
N LEU A 801 4.62 42.51 2.01
CA LEU A 801 4.21 43.92 1.96
C LEU A 801 3.23 44.28 3.07
N GLY A 802 2.43 43.34 3.57
CA GLY A 802 1.56 43.62 4.70
C GLY A 802 0.51 44.71 4.44
N ARG A 803 0.01 45.29 5.54
CA ARG A 803 -0.99 46.37 5.48
C ARG A 803 -0.42 47.73 5.05
N GLN A 804 0.87 47.96 5.29
CA GLN A 804 1.43 49.32 5.35
C GLN A 804 2.70 49.50 4.51
N HIS A 805 3.25 48.45 3.90
CA HIS A 805 4.47 48.55 3.10
C HIS A 805 4.16 48.83 1.63
N MET A 806 4.97 49.69 1.01
CA MET A 806 4.85 50.11 -0.39
C MET A 806 3.45 50.61 -0.78
N VAL A 807 2.93 51.57 -0.01
CA VAL A 807 1.66 52.23 -0.30
C VAL A 807 1.67 52.90 -1.67
N GLY A 808 0.66 52.64 -2.51
CA GLY A 808 0.58 53.18 -3.87
C GLY A 808 1.44 52.46 -4.92
N ALA A 809 2.08 51.33 -4.61
CA ALA A 809 2.89 50.58 -5.59
C ALA A 809 2.10 50.10 -6.82
N SER A 810 0.79 49.88 -6.66
CA SER A 810 -0.12 49.52 -7.75
C SER A 810 -0.31 50.61 -8.80
N ARG A 811 0.03 51.87 -8.49
CA ARG A 811 -0.22 53.02 -9.39
C ARG A 811 0.64 53.02 -10.63
N MET A 812 1.77 52.31 -10.59
CA MET A 812 2.68 52.22 -11.72
C MET A 812 3.12 50.79 -11.95
N ALA A 813 3.12 50.38 -13.22
CA ALA A 813 3.57 49.06 -13.63
C ALA A 813 5.01 48.78 -13.17
N VAL A 814 5.90 49.78 -13.23
CA VAL A 814 7.31 49.62 -12.82
C VAL A 814 7.43 49.32 -11.32
N THR A 815 6.74 50.07 -10.46
CA THR A 815 6.76 49.82 -9.00
C THR A 815 6.10 48.50 -8.64
N LEU A 816 5.01 48.14 -9.33
CA LEU A 816 4.31 46.87 -9.13
C LEU A 816 5.19 45.68 -9.53
N THR A 817 5.84 45.74 -10.70
CA THR A 817 6.75 44.69 -11.17
C THR A 817 7.95 44.54 -10.24
N MET A 818 8.55 45.65 -9.81
CA MET A 818 9.65 45.62 -8.84
C MET A 818 9.19 45.05 -7.50
N ALA A 819 7.99 45.39 -7.04
CA ALA A 819 7.45 44.84 -5.81
C ALA A 819 7.25 43.31 -5.90
N LEU A 820 6.63 42.83 -6.98
CA LEU A 820 6.46 41.40 -7.25
C LEU A 820 7.80 40.67 -7.35
N PHE A 821 8.82 41.29 -7.94
CA PHE A 821 10.14 40.70 -8.08
C PHE A 821 10.90 40.63 -6.74
N PHE A 822 11.03 41.76 -6.03
CA PHE A 822 11.84 41.86 -4.81
C PHE A 822 11.19 41.24 -3.59
N TYR A 823 9.86 41.35 -3.44
CA TYR A 823 9.14 40.85 -2.26
C TYR A 823 8.39 39.54 -2.52
N GLY A 824 8.22 39.16 -3.78
CA GLY A 824 7.62 37.88 -4.17
C GLY A 824 8.64 36.89 -4.68
N PHE A 825 9.20 37.15 -5.87
CA PHE A 825 10.00 36.19 -6.61
C PHE A 825 11.32 35.82 -5.92
N ILE A 826 12.09 36.80 -5.45
CA ILE A 826 13.37 36.54 -4.75
C ILE A 826 13.15 35.75 -3.45
N PRO A 827 12.22 36.13 -2.55
CA PRO A 827 11.89 35.33 -1.38
C PRO A 827 11.40 33.92 -1.76
N SER A 828 10.53 33.78 -2.76
CA SER A 828 10.05 32.47 -3.21
C SER A 828 11.15 31.58 -3.78
N LEU A 829 12.22 32.13 -4.36
CA LEU A 829 13.40 31.36 -4.78
C LEU A 829 14.28 30.95 -3.60
N THR A 830 14.48 31.84 -2.63
CA THR A 830 15.46 31.63 -1.54
C THR A 830 14.91 30.82 -0.38
N ILE A 831 13.64 30.98 -0.01
CA ILE A 831 13.01 30.26 1.10
C ILE A 831 13.13 28.74 0.94
N PRO A 832 12.80 28.13 -0.22
CA PRO A 832 12.97 26.69 -0.42
C PRO A 832 14.40 26.21 -0.19
N TRP A 833 15.40 26.94 -0.68
CA TRP A 833 16.82 26.59 -0.48
C TRP A 833 17.19 26.45 0.99
N PHE A 834 16.81 27.41 1.83
CA PHE A 834 17.13 27.38 3.25
C PHE A 834 16.28 26.37 4.02
N VAL A 835 14.97 26.37 3.80
CA VAL A 835 14.05 25.49 4.55
C VAL A 835 14.34 24.02 4.25
N ILE A 836 14.48 23.67 2.97
CA ILE A 836 14.73 22.29 2.54
C ILE A 836 16.17 21.87 2.82
N GLY A 837 17.14 22.79 2.64
CA GLY A 837 18.53 22.55 3.01
C GLY A 837 18.71 22.20 4.48
N LEU A 838 18.08 22.96 5.38
CA LEU A 838 18.09 22.68 6.82
C LEU A 838 17.34 21.38 7.16
N ASN A 839 16.21 21.09 6.50
CA ASN A 839 15.50 19.82 6.69
C ASN A 839 16.34 18.60 6.29
N ARG A 840 17.09 18.69 5.18
CA ARG A 840 18.06 17.65 4.76
C ARG A 840 19.15 17.43 5.82
N LEU A 841 19.76 18.51 6.31
CA LEU A 841 20.80 18.43 7.35
C LEU A 841 20.27 17.79 8.64
N ARG A 842 19.03 18.12 9.03
CA ARG A 842 18.36 17.52 10.19
C ARG A 842 18.26 16.00 10.09
N LEU A 843 17.91 15.48 8.91
CA LEU A 843 17.74 14.04 8.68
C LEU A 843 19.04 13.23 8.82
N LEU A 844 20.22 13.87 8.84
CA LEU A 844 21.48 13.20 9.16
C LEU A 844 21.56 12.76 10.64
N SER A 845 20.75 13.36 11.53
CA SER A 845 20.66 12.98 12.94
C SER A 845 19.51 12.00 13.17
N LYS A 846 19.82 10.80 13.67
CA LYS A 846 18.83 9.75 13.95
C LYS A 846 17.72 10.19 14.91
N GLY A 847 18.05 11.00 15.92
CA GLY A 847 17.06 11.49 16.89
C GLY A 847 16.12 12.54 16.31
N LEU A 848 16.64 13.49 15.52
CA LEU A 848 15.83 14.53 14.89
C LEU A 848 15.05 14.03 13.67
N ALA A 849 15.48 12.91 13.08
CA ALA A 849 14.75 12.24 11.99
C ALA A 849 13.38 11.69 12.44
N LEU A 850 13.17 11.47 13.74
CA LEU A 850 11.87 11.06 14.29
C LEU A 850 10.84 12.19 14.30
N ILE A 851 11.27 13.45 14.12
CA ILE A 851 10.35 14.60 14.08
C ILE A 851 9.74 14.69 12.67
N HIS A 852 8.42 14.86 12.62
CA HIS A 852 7.69 14.96 11.36
C HIS A 852 8.25 16.04 10.41
N ASN A 853 8.48 15.69 9.14
CA ASN A 853 9.03 16.58 8.11
C ASN A 853 8.18 17.84 7.95
N GLN A 854 6.85 17.69 7.86
CA GLN A 854 5.96 18.83 7.63
C GLN A 854 5.98 19.83 8.80
N LEU A 855 6.13 19.35 10.05
CA LEU A 855 6.24 20.22 11.22
C LEU A 855 7.50 21.10 11.14
N VAL A 856 8.64 20.49 10.83
CA VAL A 856 9.91 21.24 10.71
C VAL A 856 9.89 22.18 9.53
N VAL A 857 9.43 21.73 8.36
CA VAL A 857 9.32 22.59 7.17
C VAL A 857 8.36 23.76 7.45
N GLY A 858 7.24 23.52 8.13
CA GLY A 858 6.27 24.56 8.50
C GLY A 858 6.86 25.59 9.45
N LEU A 859 7.53 25.14 10.52
CA LEU A 859 8.21 26.02 11.48
C LEU A 859 9.32 26.84 10.81
N LEU A 860 10.18 26.20 10.01
CA LEU A 860 11.26 26.88 9.28
C LEU A 860 10.72 27.86 8.24
N CYS A 861 9.64 27.50 7.53
CA CYS A 861 8.97 28.40 6.58
C CYS A 861 8.44 29.64 7.31
N GLY A 862 7.74 29.46 8.44
CA GLY A 862 7.23 30.57 9.26
C GLY A 862 8.34 31.46 9.79
N LEU A 863 9.43 30.86 10.31
CA LEU A 863 10.62 31.57 10.78
C LEU A 863 11.30 32.35 9.65
N MET A 864 11.42 31.77 8.46
CA MET A 864 12.01 32.45 7.30
C MET A 864 11.13 33.61 6.85
N LEU A 865 9.81 33.43 6.76
CA LEU A 865 8.89 34.52 6.40
C LEU A 865 8.94 35.67 7.42
N ALA A 866 8.95 35.34 8.71
CA ALA A 866 9.08 36.32 9.79
C ALA A 866 10.46 37.02 9.77
N GLY A 867 11.53 36.26 9.52
CA GLY A 867 12.90 36.77 9.39
C GLY A 867 13.04 37.72 8.21
N TRP A 868 12.56 37.32 7.03
CA TRP A 868 12.45 38.19 5.85
C TRP A 868 11.72 39.48 6.20
N LYS A 869 10.54 39.38 6.81
CA LYS A 869 9.74 40.55 7.22
C LYS A 869 10.48 41.47 8.19
N ARG A 870 11.27 40.92 9.12
CA ARG A 870 12.10 41.68 10.06
C ARG A 870 13.32 42.34 9.40
N CYS A 871 13.85 41.73 8.34
CA CYS A 871 14.98 42.22 7.56
C CYS A 871 14.59 43.16 6.41
N LEU A 872 13.30 43.27 6.06
CA LEU A 872 12.76 44.20 5.05
C LEU A 872 13.35 45.61 5.15
N PRO A 873 13.48 46.25 6.33
CA PRO A 873 14.03 47.60 6.43
C PRO A 873 15.44 47.75 5.88
N LEU A 874 16.29 46.75 6.13
CA LEU A 874 17.68 46.75 5.69
C LEU A 874 17.74 46.40 4.20
N TYR A 875 16.98 45.40 3.78
CA TYR A 875 16.86 44.97 2.39
C TYR A 875 16.41 46.12 1.47
N ASP A 876 15.41 46.88 1.92
CA ASP A 876 14.89 48.04 1.21
C ASP A 876 15.94 49.12 1.04
N ARG A 877 16.65 49.47 2.11
CA ARG A 877 17.67 50.52 2.09
C ARG A 877 18.83 50.18 1.16
N VAL A 878 19.28 48.92 1.18
CA VAL A 878 20.48 48.48 0.47
C VAL A 878 20.18 48.16 -0.99
N PHE A 879 19.03 47.55 -1.30
CA PHE A 879 18.74 47.01 -2.63
C PHE A 879 17.55 47.70 -3.32
N VAL A 880 16.38 47.75 -2.67
CA VAL A 880 15.13 48.14 -3.36
C VAL A 880 15.05 49.65 -3.61
N LEU A 881 15.36 50.48 -2.62
CA LEU A 881 15.33 51.94 -2.71
C LEU A 881 16.27 52.51 -3.79
N PRO A 882 17.55 52.08 -3.87
CA PRO A 882 18.45 52.51 -4.95
C PRO A 882 17.92 52.18 -6.35
N LEU A 883 17.40 50.97 -6.55
CA LEU A 883 16.87 50.52 -7.84
C LEU A 883 15.59 51.25 -8.22
N LEU A 884 14.67 51.45 -7.27
CA LEU A 884 13.47 52.25 -7.51
C LEU A 884 13.82 53.69 -7.90
N ARG A 885 14.84 54.30 -7.27
CA ARG A 885 15.31 55.65 -7.65
C ARG A 885 15.90 55.68 -9.06
N LEU A 886 16.66 54.65 -9.47
CA LEU A 886 17.17 54.52 -10.83
C LEU A 886 16.04 54.42 -11.86
N CYS A 887 14.92 53.79 -11.50
CA CYS A 887 13.71 53.72 -12.32
C CYS A 887 12.80 54.96 -12.23
N GLY A 888 13.28 56.08 -11.66
CA GLY A 888 12.52 57.33 -11.55
C GLY A 888 11.38 57.30 -10.54
N GLN A 889 11.44 56.40 -9.56
CA GLN A 889 10.43 56.23 -8.51
C GLN A 889 10.94 56.79 -7.18
N ARG A 890 10.06 57.47 -6.45
CA ARG A 890 10.37 58.01 -5.12
C ARG A 890 9.15 57.93 -4.21
N GLY A 891 9.41 57.75 -2.93
CA GLY A 891 8.39 57.94 -1.92
C GLY A 891 8.09 59.43 -1.65
N GLN A 892 6.83 59.82 -1.77
CA GLN A 892 6.29 61.14 -1.41
C GLN A 892 5.66 61.17 -0.01
N LYS A 893 6.08 62.15 0.82
CA LYS A 893 5.59 62.35 2.20
C LYS A 893 4.24 63.06 2.22
N ILE A 894 3.35 62.66 3.13
CA ILE A 894 2.06 63.31 3.40
C ILE A 894 2.22 64.37 4.50
N VAL A 895 1.62 65.56 4.33
CA VAL A 895 1.68 66.64 5.34
C VAL A 895 0.84 66.31 6.57
N ARG A 896 1.33 66.67 7.77
CA ARG A 896 0.72 66.32 9.05
C ARG A 896 -0.69 66.88 9.30
N GLY A 897 -1.06 67.99 8.64
CA GLY A 897 -2.33 68.71 8.86
C GLY A 897 -3.51 68.28 7.96
N VAL A 898 -3.38 67.20 7.18
CA VAL A 898 -4.45 66.73 6.28
C VAL A 898 -5.24 65.61 6.95
N ALA A 899 -6.57 65.75 7.09
CA ALA A 899 -7.42 64.77 7.79
C ALA A 899 -7.48 63.38 7.12
N THR A 900 -7.14 63.29 5.83
CA THR A 900 -6.99 62.00 5.11
C THR A 900 -5.83 61.16 5.61
N ARG A 901 -4.88 61.76 6.34
CA ARG A 901 -3.73 61.08 6.95
C ARG A 901 -4.16 60.03 7.98
N ASP A 902 -5.15 60.32 8.81
CA ASP A 902 -5.66 59.38 9.85
C ASP A 902 -6.49 58.23 9.26
N ILE A 903 -6.82 58.29 7.97
CA ILE A 903 -7.48 57.23 7.23
C ILE A 903 -6.43 56.32 6.57
N VAL A 904 -5.34 56.91 6.07
CA VAL A 904 -4.14 56.22 5.62
C VAL A 904 -3.22 56.03 6.84
N VAL A 905 -3.67 55.29 7.87
CA VAL A 905 -2.87 55.05 9.08
C VAL A 905 -1.60 54.26 8.72
N VAL A 906 -0.49 54.97 8.56
CA VAL A 906 0.85 54.44 8.30
C VAL A 906 1.58 54.36 9.63
N HIS A 907 1.80 53.16 10.18
CA HIS A 907 2.66 53.03 11.36
C HIS A 907 4.13 53.23 11.00
N GLU A 908 4.85 53.78 11.97
CA GLU A 908 6.20 54.31 11.88
C GLU A 908 7.23 53.24 11.52
N TYR A 909 7.79 53.38 10.32
CA TYR A 909 9.13 52.86 10.05
C TYR A 909 10.16 53.74 10.76
N PHE A 910 11.25 53.14 11.25
CA PHE A 910 12.44 53.83 11.80
C PHE A 910 12.76 55.11 10.99
N GLY A 911 12.37 56.28 11.54
CA GLY A 911 12.56 57.61 10.94
C GLY A 911 11.30 58.43 10.60
N GLY A 912 10.08 57.98 10.87
CA GLY A 912 8.88 58.86 10.83
C GLY A 912 8.48 59.38 9.43
N LEU A 913 8.62 58.54 8.39
CA LEU A 913 8.29 58.88 7.02
C LEU A 913 7.02 58.15 6.55
N GLU A 914 5.86 58.79 6.71
CA GLU A 914 4.58 58.37 6.13
C GLU A 914 4.54 58.74 4.64
N VAL A 915 4.74 57.73 3.79
CA VAL A 915 5.11 57.95 2.40
C VAL A 915 4.37 56.97 1.48
N TYR A 916 3.82 57.49 0.37
CA TYR A 916 3.34 56.67 -0.75
C TYR A 916 4.27 56.80 -1.97
N TRP A 917 4.32 55.78 -2.82
CA TRP A 917 5.22 55.76 -3.98
C TRP A 917 4.64 56.49 -5.19
N THR A 918 5.44 57.33 -5.83
CA THR A 918 5.08 58.13 -7.01
C THR A 918 6.29 58.45 -7.89
N LYS A 919 6.09 59.11 -9.04
CA LYS A 919 7.17 59.53 -9.95
C LYS A 919 7.97 60.69 -9.35
N VAL A 920 9.28 60.72 -9.63
CA VAL A 920 10.18 61.79 -9.16
C VAL A 920 9.76 63.20 -9.62
N GLU A 921 8.96 63.32 -10.68
CA GLU A 921 8.47 64.59 -11.25
C GLU A 921 7.28 65.21 -10.48
N ASP A 922 6.62 64.49 -9.58
CA ASP A 922 5.42 64.96 -8.85
C ASP A 922 5.74 65.80 -7.58
N ASN A 923 6.91 66.45 -7.51
CA ASN A 923 7.55 66.94 -6.26
C ASN A 923 6.81 68.02 -5.43
N GLU A 924 5.62 68.49 -5.80
CA GLU A 924 4.95 69.62 -5.12
C GLU A 924 3.57 69.30 -4.50
N ARG A 925 3.13 68.03 -4.53
CA ARG A 925 1.71 67.69 -4.26
C ARG A 925 1.44 67.09 -2.88
N THR A 926 2.07 67.61 -1.83
CA THR A 926 2.08 66.95 -0.49
C THR A 926 0.78 67.12 0.33
N GLU A 927 -0.11 68.02 -0.08
CA GLU A 927 -1.42 68.28 0.57
C GLU A 927 -2.61 67.56 -0.09
N TRP A 928 -2.39 66.93 -1.25
CA TRP A 928 -3.43 66.27 -2.06
C TRP A 928 -3.06 64.81 -2.28
N ILE A 929 -3.94 63.88 -1.91
CA ILE A 929 -3.70 62.43 -2.04
C ILE A 929 -4.49 61.89 -3.24
N PRO A 930 -3.85 61.14 -4.16
CA PRO A 930 -4.55 60.49 -5.26
C PRO A 930 -5.66 59.56 -4.74
N LEU A 931 -6.82 59.60 -5.37
CA LEU A 931 -7.97 58.77 -5.00
C LEU A 931 -7.62 57.28 -5.04
N SER A 932 -6.72 56.85 -5.92
CA SER A 932 -6.26 55.46 -6.00
C SER A 932 -5.54 54.99 -4.72
N VAL A 933 -4.68 55.83 -4.13
CA VAL A 933 -4.02 55.53 -2.84
C VAL A 933 -5.02 55.52 -1.69
N PHE A 934 -5.95 56.48 -1.71
CA PHE A 934 -6.97 56.64 -0.67
C PHE A 934 -7.93 55.45 -0.65
N VAL A 935 -8.41 55.07 -1.83
CA VAL A 935 -9.27 53.92 -2.06
C VAL A 935 -8.53 52.60 -1.76
N GLU A 936 -7.21 52.51 -1.83
CA GLU A 936 -6.51 51.29 -1.40
C GLU A 936 -6.68 50.98 0.12
N HIS A 937 -7.03 51.97 0.96
CA HIS A 937 -7.10 51.86 2.44
C HIS A 937 -8.49 52.15 3.02
N LEU A 938 -9.45 52.58 2.21
CA LEU A 938 -10.76 53.01 2.69
C LEU A 938 -11.66 51.81 3.06
N GLY A 939 -11.87 51.60 4.36
CA GLY A 939 -12.83 50.63 4.90
C GLY A 939 -14.30 51.03 4.66
N ALA A 940 -15.21 50.07 4.81
CA ALA A 940 -16.64 50.23 4.53
C ALA A 940 -17.31 51.36 5.34
N ASP A 941 -16.95 51.49 6.63
CA ASP A 941 -17.54 52.46 7.55
C ASP A 941 -17.15 53.91 7.23
N LYS A 942 -16.07 54.10 6.45
CA LYS A 942 -15.54 55.39 6.01
C LYS A 942 -15.88 55.73 4.55
N LEU A 943 -16.75 54.95 3.88
CA LEU A 943 -17.30 55.36 2.58
C LEU A 943 -18.19 56.61 2.69
N ALA A 944 -18.87 56.79 3.83
CA ALA A 944 -19.69 57.98 4.09
C ALA A 944 -18.87 59.29 4.11
N THR A 945 -17.61 59.23 4.54
CA THR A 945 -16.68 60.38 4.47
C THR A 945 -16.28 60.77 3.04
N LEU A 946 -16.36 59.84 2.09
CA LEU A 946 -16.16 60.12 0.66
C LEU A 946 -17.39 60.82 0.05
N ASP A 947 -18.57 60.58 0.63
CA ASP A 947 -19.83 61.26 0.30
C ASP A 947 -19.80 62.73 0.75
N PHE A 948 -19.17 63.04 1.89
CA PHE A 948 -18.88 64.41 2.32
C PHE A 948 -17.90 65.11 1.38
N ALA A 949 -16.81 64.43 0.98
CA ALA A 949 -15.87 64.95 -0.01
C ALA A 949 -16.59 65.22 -1.34
N ALA A 950 -17.36 64.27 -1.87
CA ALA A 950 -18.15 64.42 -3.11
C ALA A 950 -19.18 65.58 -3.05
N ARG A 951 -19.80 65.83 -1.88
CA ARG A 951 -20.73 66.97 -1.67
C ARG A 951 -20.04 68.33 -1.63
N CYS A 952 -18.76 68.41 -1.26
CA CYS A 952 -17.98 69.65 -1.29
C CYS A 952 -17.43 70.02 -2.67
N PHE A 953 -17.60 69.16 -3.69
CA PHE A 953 -17.09 69.38 -5.05
C PHE A 953 -18.19 69.85 -6.02
N VAL A 954 -18.67 71.07 -5.83
CA VAL A 954 -19.46 71.81 -6.84
C VAL A 954 -18.52 72.77 -7.56
N HIS A 955 -18.46 72.67 -8.89
CA HIS A 955 -17.81 73.67 -9.75
C HIS A 955 -18.51 75.02 -9.50
N PRO A 956 -17.81 76.16 -9.35
CA PRO A 956 -18.46 77.45 -9.14
C PRO A 956 -19.50 77.83 -10.22
N GLU A 957 -19.41 77.20 -11.40
CA GLU A 957 -20.27 77.45 -12.56
C GLU A 957 -21.63 76.72 -12.54
N ASP A 958 -21.89 75.81 -11.60
CA ASP A 958 -23.17 75.10 -11.49
C ASP A 958 -24.15 75.75 -10.47
N ARG A 959 -23.85 76.97 -9.97
CA ARG A 959 -24.74 77.70 -9.05
C ARG A 959 -25.97 78.34 -9.69
N ASP A 960 -26.05 78.40 -11.01
CA ASP A 960 -27.12 79.17 -11.68
C ASP A 960 -28.44 78.40 -11.90
N ASN A 961 -28.55 77.13 -11.50
CA ASN A 961 -29.76 76.34 -11.79
C ASN A 961 -30.35 75.49 -10.64
N VAL A 962 -30.07 75.81 -9.37
CA VAL A 962 -30.80 75.19 -8.24
C VAL A 962 -31.58 76.25 -7.47
N ARG A 963 -32.88 76.33 -7.75
CA ARG A 963 -33.84 77.04 -6.89
C ARG A 963 -34.01 76.26 -5.57
N ALA A 964 -33.95 77.03 -4.48
CA ALA A 964 -34.53 76.80 -3.16
C ALA A 964 -34.00 75.62 -2.32
N VAL A 965 -33.03 75.91 -1.45
CA VAL A 965 -33.00 75.43 -0.05
C VAL A 965 -32.47 76.57 0.83
N GLU A 966 -33.20 76.90 1.90
CA GLU A 966 -32.91 77.95 2.88
C GLU A 966 -31.60 77.74 3.67
N PRO A 967 -30.99 78.82 4.23
CA PRO A 967 -29.75 78.73 4.97
C PRO A 967 -29.99 78.37 6.44
N MET A 968 -29.19 77.44 6.97
CA MET A 968 -28.91 77.39 8.41
C MET A 968 -27.39 77.40 8.64
N GLY A 969 -26.96 78.35 9.46
CA GLY A 969 -25.74 78.27 10.28
C GLY A 969 -24.47 78.82 9.64
N GLU A 970 -24.07 80.01 10.09
CA GLU A 970 -22.79 80.65 9.80
C GLU A 970 -21.59 79.80 10.24
N GLY A 971 -20.73 79.47 9.29
CA GLY A 971 -19.36 79.01 9.50
C GLY A 971 -18.54 79.34 8.26
N LYS A 972 -17.70 80.38 8.34
CA LYS A 972 -16.83 80.82 7.24
C LYS A 972 -15.92 79.67 6.77
N MET A 973 -16.24 79.02 5.66
CA MET A 973 -15.26 78.28 4.86
C MET A 973 -14.58 79.23 3.89
N VAL A 974 -13.30 79.49 4.13
CA VAL A 974 -12.40 80.13 3.16
C VAL A 974 -12.33 79.22 1.93
N GLY A 975 -12.76 79.74 0.78
CA GLY A 975 -12.67 79.03 -0.50
C GLY A 975 -11.21 78.75 -0.85
N ALA A 976 -10.75 77.53 -0.62
CA ALA A 976 -9.50 77.05 -1.19
C ALA A 976 -9.71 76.87 -2.70
N GLN A 977 -9.11 77.75 -3.52
CA GLN A 977 -9.04 77.54 -4.96
C GLN A 977 -8.43 76.17 -5.25
N VAL A 978 -9.16 75.33 -5.99
CA VAL A 978 -8.64 74.07 -6.51
C VAL A 978 -7.52 74.41 -7.49
N PRO A 979 -6.27 73.96 -7.27
CA PRO A 979 -5.17 74.27 -8.17
C PRO A 979 -5.46 73.75 -9.59
N THR A 980 -5.10 74.51 -10.61
CA THR A 980 -5.34 74.17 -12.03
C THR A 980 -4.76 72.80 -12.42
N TRP A 981 -3.64 72.40 -11.82
CA TRP A 981 -3.02 71.09 -12.05
C TRP A 981 -3.91 69.90 -11.62
N VAL A 982 -4.83 70.09 -10.65
CA VAL A 982 -5.77 69.03 -10.21
C VAL A 982 -6.81 68.76 -11.30
N LEU A 983 -7.20 69.79 -12.04
CA LEU A 983 -8.12 69.68 -13.18
C LEU A 983 -7.44 69.10 -14.43
N GLU A 984 -6.11 69.27 -14.55
CA GLU A 984 -5.30 68.73 -15.64
C GLU A 984 -4.75 67.32 -15.38
N ALA A 985 -4.89 66.79 -14.15
CA ALA A 985 -4.40 65.47 -13.78
C ALA A 985 -5.27 64.33 -14.35
N ASP A 986 -4.64 63.22 -14.74
CA ASP A 986 -5.38 62.04 -15.23
C ASP A 986 -6.11 61.29 -14.07
N GLU A 987 -5.59 61.37 -12.84
CA GLU A 987 -6.22 60.80 -11.63
C GLU A 987 -6.93 61.87 -10.79
N PHE A 988 -8.02 61.47 -10.14
CA PHE A 988 -8.70 62.31 -9.15
C PHE A 988 -7.84 62.45 -7.88
N HIS A 989 -7.73 63.65 -7.33
CA HIS A 989 -6.97 63.93 -6.10
C HIS A 989 -7.90 64.47 -5.01
N VAL A 990 -7.71 64.01 -3.77
CA VAL A 990 -8.54 64.33 -2.61
C VAL A 990 -7.72 65.11 -1.57
N ARG A 991 -8.30 66.19 -1.05
CA ARG A 991 -7.80 66.95 0.11
C ARG A 991 -8.95 67.11 1.10
N MET A 992 -8.78 66.60 2.32
CA MET A 992 -9.70 66.87 3.43
C MET A 992 -9.01 67.86 4.37
N SER A 993 -9.63 69.02 4.61
CA SER A 993 -9.19 69.93 5.67
C SER A 993 -9.47 69.29 7.03
N SER A 994 -8.52 69.39 7.96
CA SER A 994 -8.81 69.14 9.37
C SER A 994 -9.85 70.16 9.84
N SER A 995 -10.99 69.70 10.33
CA SER A 995 -11.92 70.52 11.10
C SER A 995 -11.31 70.85 12.46
#